data_AF-A0A7X7SQX0-F1
#
_entry.id   AF-A0A7X7SQX0-F1
#
_cell.length_a   1.000
_cell.length_b   1.000
_cell.length_c   1.000
_cell.angle_alpha   90.00
_cell.angle_beta   90.00
_cell.angle_gamma   90.00
#
_symmetry.space_group_name_H-M   'P 1'
#
loop_
_entity.id
_entity.type
_entity.pdbx_description
1 polymer ?
#
loop_
_entity_poly.entity_id
_entity_poly.type
_entity_poly.pdbx_seq_one_letter_code
_entity_poly.pdbx_strand_id
1 'polypeptide(L)'
;MRRSIPRATYRLQLNREFTFEHAARIVPYLARLGVSHVYASPILKARPGSMHGYDVTDHTQLNPELGTRATFDAFVDALHAHGMGLIVDIVPNHLGVMGDDNVWWLDVLENGPAGRYSAYFDVDWRPLRPSMRDRILVPILGEPYGSVLEKGELRLELDAANGSFAVRYYEHLFPIDPREYPRIFAPFAAMLDERLAVDAPDRGDFESLMTAFGHLPARHETSEEAVTIRYRDKEAHKRRLARLIERSAPIAEYVQETVARLNGTVGQPESFDALDSLLEAQAYRLAYWRVAVDEINYRRFFDVNDLAALRMNEQAVFESTHAFIFELIEQGKIDGLRIDHSDGLYDPKAYFERLQQRFAAGGEEKPLYVVTEKILAGHENLPETWLVHGTTGYDFTALVTNWLVCGEEERRVTRRYRQFTGNTQGFEEIAYRSKKLVMSASLAAEVEVLATQLDRIAQLDRHTSDFTRAALRDAIVEVIACFPVYRTYISHEGVREDDRYIVNWAVNIARKRSITEPSVFDFLCGVLLGDAGHGKPESQRRAMLEFAMKFQQVTSPVTAKGVEDTAFYRYNRLICLNEVGNELRRFGVTSTALHQANLERAKSWPHAMLATSTHDTKRSEDARARIAVISELPELWALHLSRWTKLNRSKRRQVDRLSAPNRDDEYLIYQALTGIWTPTQDSARLIERMQAYVIKASREAKRSTSWLNPNEEYEKALCDFVAQLLDNPERNAFLHDFASFEETIAFFGGINSLVQTALKLTVPGVPDIYQGTERSALTLVDPDNRRPVDYEAAAQLLSAVEQTDRPKVDDDIDAL
;
A
#
# COMPACT_ATOMS: atom_id res chain seq x y z
N MET A 1 -7.71 23.67 24.32
CA MET A 1 -8.48 22.49 24.78
C MET A 1 -7.48 21.37 25.03
N ARG A 2 -7.67 20.55 26.08
CA ARG A 2 -6.82 19.38 26.31
C ARG A 2 -7.24 18.32 25.29
N ARG A 3 -6.33 17.89 24.41
CA ARG A 3 -6.62 16.87 23.38
C ARG A 3 -7.03 15.59 24.11
N SER A 4 -8.23 15.07 23.83
CA SER A 4 -8.83 13.98 24.59
C SER A 4 -8.65 12.64 23.89
N ILE A 5 -8.43 11.58 24.66
CA ILE A 5 -8.54 10.21 24.17
C ILE A 5 -9.95 9.98 23.59
N PRO A 6 -10.09 9.42 22.38
CA PRO A 6 -11.41 9.13 21.81
C PRO A 6 -12.18 8.11 22.64
N ARG A 7 -13.50 8.30 22.76
CA ARG A 7 -14.42 7.29 23.29
C ARG A 7 -14.75 6.23 22.24
N ALA A 8 -14.92 6.67 21.00
CA ALA A 8 -15.22 5.85 19.83
C ALA A 8 -14.83 6.62 18.56
N THR A 9 -14.31 5.90 17.56
CA THR A 9 -13.93 6.44 16.24
C THR A 9 -14.85 5.93 15.15
N TYR A 10 -15.11 6.76 14.15
CA TYR A 10 -15.89 6.41 12.97
C TYR A 10 -15.09 6.70 11.71
N ARG A 11 -14.67 5.66 10.98
CA ARG A 11 -13.81 5.77 9.79
C ARG A 11 -14.62 6.22 8.57
N LEU A 12 -14.28 7.39 8.02
CA LEU A 12 -14.82 7.92 6.77
C LEU A 12 -13.81 7.81 5.63
N GLN A 13 -14.25 7.26 4.50
CA GLN A 13 -13.53 7.24 3.22
C GLN A 13 -13.90 8.49 2.42
N LEU A 14 -13.10 9.54 2.57
CA LEU A 14 -13.28 10.80 1.84
C LEU A 14 -12.73 10.65 0.42
N ASN A 15 -13.50 11.13 -0.56
CA ASN A 15 -13.12 11.20 -1.98
C ASN A 15 -14.04 12.20 -2.70
N ARG A 16 -13.91 12.33 -4.02
CA ARG A 16 -14.76 13.23 -4.83
C ARG A 16 -16.27 12.96 -4.75
N GLU A 17 -16.67 11.73 -4.40
CA GLU A 17 -18.08 11.32 -4.24
C GLU A 17 -18.57 11.50 -2.79
N PHE A 18 -17.65 11.64 -1.83
CA PHE A 18 -17.94 11.87 -0.41
C PHE A 18 -16.95 12.89 0.18
N THR A 19 -17.22 14.17 -0.09
CA THR A 19 -16.37 15.33 0.22
C THR A 19 -16.52 15.84 1.66
N PHE A 20 -15.76 16.89 2.05
CA PHE A 20 -15.91 17.54 3.37
C PHE A 20 -17.34 18.05 3.62
N GLU A 21 -18.03 18.55 2.60
CA GLU A 21 -19.43 18.98 2.73
C GLU A 21 -20.37 17.81 3.04
N HIS A 22 -20.14 16.65 2.41
CA HIS A 22 -20.90 15.43 2.70
C HIS A 22 -20.65 14.97 4.13
N ALA A 23 -19.37 14.96 4.55
CA ALA A 23 -18.98 14.61 5.91
C ALA A 23 -19.62 15.54 6.96
N ALA A 24 -19.62 16.87 6.72
CA ALA A 24 -20.25 17.85 7.59
C ALA A 24 -21.75 17.59 7.79
N ARG A 25 -22.47 17.17 6.74
CA ARG A 25 -23.92 16.89 6.81
C ARG A 25 -24.27 15.70 7.70
N ILE A 26 -23.38 14.73 7.85
CA ILE A 26 -23.65 13.53 8.66
C ILE A 26 -23.18 13.66 10.11
N VAL A 27 -22.47 14.73 10.49
CA VAL A 27 -21.98 14.92 11.86
C VAL A 27 -23.10 14.83 12.92
N PRO A 28 -24.29 15.45 12.76
CA PRO A 28 -25.36 15.32 13.74
C PRO A 28 -25.83 13.86 13.94
N TYR A 29 -25.82 13.08 12.86
CA TYR A 29 -26.13 11.65 12.91
C TYR A 29 -25.06 10.87 13.69
N LEU A 30 -23.77 11.09 13.40
CA LEU A 30 -22.68 10.42 14.10
C LEU A 30 -22.63 10.77 15.59
N ALA A 31 -22.95 12.03 15.94
CA ALA A 31 -23.05 12.47 17.33
C ALA A 31 -24.17 11.71 18.08
N ARG A 32 -25.36 11.58 17.47
CA ARG A 32 -26.48 10.78 18.02
C ARG A 32 -26.14 9.30 18.15
N LEU A 33 -25.39 8.75 17.18
CA LEU A 33 -24.90 7.37 17.24
C LEU A 33 -23.94 7.13 18.43
N GLY A 34 -23.37 8.19 19.01
CA GLY A 34 -22.46 8.13 20.16
C GLY A 34 -20.98 8.16 19.79
N VAL A 35 -20.64 8.47 18.54
CA VAL A 35 -19.26 8.66 18.07
C VAL A 35 -18.66 9.90 18.73
N SER A 36 -17.37 9.83 19.09
CA SER A 36 -16.65 10.98 19.65
C SER A 36 -15.68 11.63 18.66
N HIS A 37 -15.12 10.84 17.75
CA HIS A 37 -14.14 11.32 16.78
C HIS A 37 -14.46 10.75 15.41
N VAL A 38 -14.43 11.59 14.39
CA VAL A 38 -14.29 11.09 13.02
C VAL A 38 -12.84 10.67 12.82
N TYR A 39 -12.65 9.50 12.23
CA TYR A 39 -11.37 9.06 11.70
C TYR A 39 -11.42 9.21 10.17
N ALA A 40 -10.84 10.28 9.63
CA ALA A 40 -10.84 10.54 8.20
C ALA A 40 -9.70 9.78 7.50
N SER A 41 -9.96 9.29 6.28
CA SER A 41 -8.93 8.91 5.30
C SER A 41 -7.98 10.08 4.99
N PRO A 42 -6.85 9.85 4.28
CA PRO A 42 -5.89 10.92 3.98
C PRO A 42 -6.55 12.13 3.30
N ILE A 43 -6.23 13.33 3.80
CA ILE A 43 -6.83 14.60 3.35
C ILE A 43 -5.89 15.46 2.51
N LEU A 44 -4.61 15.10 2.43
CA LEU A 44 -3.60 15.81 1.65
C LEU A 44 -3.81 15.56 0.16
N LYS A 45 -3.35 16.49 -0.69
CA LYS A 45 -3.49 16.36 -2.14
C LYS A 45 -2.87 15.04 -2.61
N ALA A 46 -3.72 14.23 -3.19
CA ALA A 46 -3.39 12.98 -3.85
C ALA A 46 -3.58 13.13 -5.36
N ARG A 47 -3.26 12.07 -6.09
CA ARG A 47 -3.47 12.07 -7.55
C ARG A 47 -4.92 12.39 -7.91
N PRO A 48 -5.14 13.12 -9.02
CA PRO A 48 -6.48 13.35 -9.54
C PRO A 48 -7.27 12.04 -9.73
N GLY A 49 -8.52 12.01 -9.29
CA GLY A 49 -9.39 10.85 -9.33
C GLY A 49 -9.11 9.77 -8.27
N SER A 50 -8.17 9.99 -7.34
CA SER A 50 -7.93 9.06 -6.24
C SER A 50 -9.17 8.89 -5.36
N MET A 51 -9.60 7.65 -5.19
CA MET A 51 -10.73 7.29 -4.34
C MET A 51 -10.34 6.98 -2.89
N HIS A 52 -9.05 7.11 -2.55
CA HIS A 52 -8.50 6.69 -1.26
C HIS A 52 -7.49 7.63 -0.62
N GLY A 53 -6.77 8.47 -1.39
CA GLY A 53 -5.84 9.48 -0.86
C GLY A 53 -4.44 8.99 -0.45
N TYR A 54 -4.16 7.68 -0.42
CA TYR A 54 -2.82 7.14 -0.10
C TYR A 54 -1.71 7.49 -1.10
N ASP A 55 -2.05 7.84 -2.32
CA ASP A 55 -1.17 8.29 -3.39
C ASP A 55 -0.96 9.81 -3.33
N VAL A 56 -0.51 10.30 -2.18
CA VAL A 56 -0.21 11.72 -1.91
C VAL A 56 0.79 12.25 -2.94
N THR A 57 0.53 13.41 -3.53
CA THR A 57 1.45 14.09 -4.47
C THR A 57 1.93 15.44 -3.95
N ASP A 58 1.27 16.01 -2.94
CA ASP A 58 1.70 17.25 -2.30
C ASP A 58 1.26 17.31 -0.82
N HIS A 59 2.23 17.43 0.08
CA HIS A 59 2.01 17.49 1.52
C HIS A 59 1.60 18.88 2.04
N THR A 60 1.65 19.92 1.20
CA THR A 60 1.48 21.32 1.63
C THR A 60 0.05 21.83 1.55
N GLN A 61 -0.88 21.02 1.01
CA GLN A 61 -2.26 21.44 0.78
C GLN A 61 -3.26 20.29 0.93
N LEU A 62 -4.51 20.67 1.19
CA LEU A 62 -5.65 19.76 1.15
C LEU A 62 -5.89 19.26 -0.28
N ASN A 63 -6.47 18.07 -0.40
CA ASN A 63 -6.90 17.55 -1.69
C ASN A 63 -8.07 18.40 -2.23
N PRO A 64 -7.90 19.04 -3.42
CA PRO A 64 -8.94 19.88 -3.99
C PRO A 64 -10.22 19.11 -4.36
N GLU A 65 -10.15 17.81 -4.60
CA GLU A 65 -11.32 16.97 -4.87
C GLU A 65 -12.16 16.70 -3.61
N LEU A 66 -11.59 16.86 -2.42
CA LEU A 66 -12.34 16.77 -1.15
C LEU A 66 -13.04 18.09 -0.78
N GLY A 67 -12.62 19.20 -1.40
CA GLY A 67 -13.19 20.52 -1.21
C GLY A 67 -12.13 21.60 -0.98
N THR A 68 -12.59 22.77 -0.57
CA THR A 68 -11.74 23.92 -0.25
C THR A 68 -11.38 23.96 1.23
N ARG A 69 -10.44 24.85 1.60
CA ARG A 69 -10.17 25.17 3.00
C ARG A 69 -11.43 25.61 3.76
N ALA A 70 -12.34 26.36 3.13
CA ALA A 70 -13.58 26.80 3.75
C ALA A 70 -14.53 25.63 4.06
N THR A 71 -14.64 24.66 3.15
CA THR A 71 -15.47 23.46 3.38
C THR A 71 -14.85 22.52 4.41
N PHE A 72 -13.53 22.44 4.48
CA PHE A 72 -12.82 21.72 5.54
C PHE A 72 -13.06 22.36 6.91
N ASP A 73 -12.93 23.69 7.00
CA ASP A 73 -13.17 24.43 8.23
C ASP A 73 -14.63 24.30 8.68
N ALA A 74 -15.60 24.35 7.75
CA ALA A 74 -17.01 24.08 8.06
C ALA A 74 -17.28 22.65 8.57
N PHE A 75 -16.55 21.65 8.05
CA PHE A 75 -16.62 20.28 8.56
C PHE A 75 -16.08 20.18 9.99
N VAL A 76 -14.93 20.79 10.26
CA VAL A 76 -14.34 20.85 11.62
C VAL A 76 -15.25 21.60 12.59
N ASP A 77 -15.83 22.74 12.17
CA ASP A 77 -16.77 23.50 12.99
C ASP A 77 -18.03 22.69 13.32
N ALA A 78 -18.53 21.90 12.36
CA ALA A 78 -19.65 21.00 12.61
C ALA A 78 -19.32 19.92 13.66
N LEU A 79 -18.11 19.34 13.62
CA LEU A 79 -17.61 18.40 14.62
C LEU A 79 -17.56 19.06 16.00
N HIS A 80 -16.92 20.22 16.11
CA HIS A 80 -16.79 20.95 17.37
C HIS A 80 -18.16 21.37 17.95
N ALA A 81 -19.11 21.78 17.10
CA ALA A 81 -20.46 22.11 17.53
C ALA A 81 -21.21 20.94 18.20
N HIS A 82 -20.80 19.70 17.91
CA HIS A 82 -21.34 18.48 18.51
C HIS A 82 -20.39 17.84 19.54
N GLY A 83 -19.32 18.55 19.94
CA GLY A 83 -18.33 18.03 20.89
C GLY A 83 -17.53 16.83 20.35
N MET A 84 -17.40 16.73 19.03
CA MET A 84 -16.63 15.69 18.35
C MET A 84 -15.26 16.22 17.91
N GLY A 85 -14.28 15.31 17.83
CA GLY A 85 -12.93 15.61 17.31
C GLY A 85 -12.64 14.95 15.96
N LEU A 86 -11.44 15.23 15.43
CA LEU A 86 -10.96 14.70 14.15
C LEU A 86 -9.62 13.98 14.31
N ILE A 87 -9.58 12.72 13.87
CA ILE A 87 -8.35 11.95 13.65
C ILE A 87 -8.11 11.86 12.15
N VAL A 88 -6.89 12.15 11.71
CA VAL A 88 -6.52 12.10 10.30
C VAL A 88 -5.53 10.98 10.04
N ASP A 89 -5.79 10.20 8.99
CA ASP A 89 -4.84 9.25 8.44
C ASP A 89 -3.71 9.98 7.69
N ILE A 90 -2.46 9.66 7.99
CA ILE A 90 -1.30 10.25 7.34
C ILE A 90 -0.36 9.19 6.78
N VAL A 91 0.26 9.52 5.65
CA VAL A 91 1.05 8.59 4.81
C VAL A 91 2.52 9.03 4.78
N PRO A 92 3.34 8.67 5.78
CA PRO A 92 4.72 9.14 5.86
C PRO A 92 5.69 8.30 5.02
N ASN A 93 5.35 7.07 4.66
CA ASN A 93 6.31 6.15 4.05
C ASN A 93 6.61 6.48 2.57
N HIS A 94 5.66 7.04 1.83
CA HIS A 94 5.74 7.10 0.37
C HIS A 94 4.93 8.26 -0.23
N LEU A 95 5.17 8.53 -1.52
CA LEU A 95 4.56 9.60 -2.30
C LEU A 95 4.29 9.10 -3.73
N GLY A 96 3.22 9.57 -4.37
CA GLY A 96 2.85 9.24 -5.75
C GLY A 96 3.80 9.86 -6.77
N VAL A 97 4.46 9.04 -7.60
CA VAL A 97 5.57 9.47 -8.48
C VAL A 97 5.32 9.33 -9.99
N MET A 98 4.08 9.15 -10.41
CA MET A 98 3.69 9.13 -11.84
C MET A 98 2.71 10.25 -12.13
N GLY A 99 2.71 10.73 -13.37
CA GLY A 99 1.90 11.88 -13.81
C GLY A 99 2.77 13.13 -13.94
N ASP A 100 2.16 14.30 -13.75
CA ASP A 100 2.81 15.61 -13.83
C ASP A 100 2.58 16.49 -12.58
N ASP A 101 2.00 15.91 -11.53
CA ASP A 101 1.49 16.65 -10.36
C ASP A 101 2.41 16.64 -9.15
N ASN A 102 3.45 15.79 -9.15
CA ASN A 102 4.46 15.70 -8.08
C ASN A 102 5.74 16.47 -8.44
N VAL A 103 5.80 17.71 -7.98
CA VAL A 103 6.94 18.62 -8.21
C VAL A 103 8.26 18.07 -7.67
N TRP A 104 8.23 17.33 -6.55
CA TRP A 104 9.45 16.78 -5.95
C TRP A 104 10.06 15.69 -6.83
N TRP A 105 9.23 14.79 -7.37
CA TRP A 105 9.72 13.74 -8.24
C TRP A 105 10.16 14.26 -9.60
N LEU A 106 9.41 15.20 -10.19
CA LEU A 106 9.81 15.85 -11.44
C LEU A 106 11.17 16.56 -11.31
N ASP A 107 11.42 17.21 -10.17
CA ASP A 107 12.72 17.81 -9.87
C ASP A 107 13.87 16.78 -9.86
N VAL A 108 13.62 15.60 -9.26
CA VAL A 108 14.60 14.50 -9.24
C VAL A 108 14.81 13.92 -10.64
N LEU A 109 13.75 13.76 -11.45
CA LEU A 109 13.88 13.29 -12.84
C LEU A 109 14.65 14.29 -13.72
N GLU A 110 14.49 15.60 -13.52
CA GLU A 110 15.21 16.63 -14.28
C GLU A 110 16.68 16.74 -13.86
N ASN A 111 16.98 16.57 -12.57
CA ASN A 111 18.28 16.94 -12.00
C ASN A 111 19.10 15.77 -11.47
N GLY A 112 18.57 14.55 -11.46
CA GLY A 112 19.25 13.36 -10.97
C GLY A 112 19.75 13.52 -9.52
N PRO A 113 20.95 13.03 -9.19
CA PRO A 113 21.51 13.18 -7.83
C PRO A 113 21.64 14.61 -7.32
N ALA A 114 21.75 15.60 -8.22
CA ALA A 114 21.84 17.03 -7.89
C ALA A 114 20.47 17.71 -7.70
N GLY A 115 19.37 16.96 -7.73
CA GLY A 115 18.04 17.47 -7.40
C GLY A 115 17.91 17.87 -5.93
N ARG A 116 17.13 18.92 -5.65
CA ARG A 116 16.87 19.41 -4.29
C ARG A 116 16.14 18.38 -3.44
N TYR A 117 15.29 17.59 -4.09
CA TYR A 117 14.52 16.54 -3.44
C TYR A 117 15.14 15.15 -3.62
N SER A 118 16.33 15.02 -4.20
CA SER A 118 16.96 13.71 -4.44
C SER A 118 17.28 12.95 -3.16
N ALA A 119 17.57 13.68 -2.07
CA ALA A 119 17.75 13.09 -0.75
C ALA A 119 16.42 12.73 -0.04
N TYR A 120 15.27 13.16 -0.56
CA TYR A 120 13.96 12.87 0.04
C TYR A 120 13.51 11.45 -0.27
N PHE A 121 13.87 10.93 -1.45
CA PHE A 121 13.50 9.60 -1.90
C PHE A 121 14.61 8.58 -1.62
N ASP A 122 14.19 7.33 -1.44
CA ASP A 122 15.09 6.21 -1.20
C ASP A 122 15.51 5.56 -2.53
N VAL A 123 16.47 6.18 -3.21
CA VAL A 123 17.00 5.76 -4.51
C VAL A 123 18.41 5.16 -4.37
N ASP A 124 18.64 3.98 -4.92
CA ASP A 124 19.98 3.45 -5.18
C ASP A 124 20.55 4.08 -6.47
N TRP A 125 21.33 5.14 -6.30
CA TRP A 125 22.01 5.85 -7.39
C TRP A 125 23.24 5.10 -7.94
N ARG A 126 23.69 4.03 -7.26
CA ARG A 126 24.87 3.26 -7.66
C ARG A 126 24.56 1.76 -7.70
N PRO A 127 23.57 1.35 -8.52
CA PRO A 127 23.25 -0.06 -8.71
C PRO A 127 24.39 -0.77 -9.42
N LEU A 128 24.37 -2.11 -9.41
CA LEU A 128 25.42 -2.93 -10.05
C LEU A 128 25.55 -2.67 -11.55
N ARG A 129 24.43 -2.46 -12.24
CA ARG A 129 24.40 -2.18 -13.68
C ARG A 129 25.04 -0.81 -13.96
N PRO A 130 26.21 -0.72 -14.60
CA PRO A 130 26.90 0.56 -14.78
C PRO A 130 26.10 1.59 -15.58
N SER A 131 25.26 1.15 -16.51
CA SER A 131 24.39 2.03 -17.31
C SER A 131 23.26 2.69 -16.51
N MET A 132 23.00 2.24 -15.28
CA MET A 132 21.99 2.80 -14.38
C MET A 132 22.59 3.72 -13.31
N ARG A 133 23.92 3.94 -13.32
CA ARG A 133 24.54 4.90 -12.40
C ARG A 133 23.99 6.30 -12.62
N ASP A 134 23.64 6.97 -11.52
CA ASP A 134 23.07 8.32 -11.52
C ASP A 134 21.77 8.44 -12.35
N ARG A 135 21.04 7.32 -12.52
CA ARG A 135 19.75 7.27 -13.22
C ARG A 135 18.68 6.60 -12.38
N ILE A 136 17.43 6.96 -12.64
CA ILE A 136 16.24 6.30 -12.09
C ILE A 136 15.58 5.44 -13.16
N LEU A 137 15.28 4.17 -12.86
CA LEU A 137 14.43 3.37 -13.73
C LEU A 137 12.97 3.81 -13.56
N VAL A 138 12.29 4.15 -14.65
CA VAL A 138 10.85 4.48 -14.64
C VAL A 138 10.10 3.44 -15.47
N PRO A 139 9.59 2.36 -14.84
CA PRO A 139 8.99 1.24 -15.54
C PRO A 139 7.48 1.46 -15.77
N ILE A 140 7.15 2.31 -16.74
CA ILE A 140 5.76 2.75 -17.01
C ILE A 140 5.28 2.44 -18.42
N LEU A 141 6.19 2.09 -19.34
CA LEU A 141 5.83 1.87 -20.73
C LEU A 141 4.96 0.61 -20.86
N GLY A 142 3.93 0.65 -21.72
CA GLY A 142 3.04 -0.48 -22.01
C GLY A 142 3.69 -1.58 -22.86
N GLU A 143 4.78 -1.26 -23.56
CA GLU A 143 5.52 -2.13 -24.47
C GLU A 143 7.04 -1.91 -24.33
N PRO A 144 7.89 -2.76 -24.96
CA PRO A 144 9.33 -2.51 -25.03
C PRO A 144 9.66 -1.11 -25.57
N TYR A 145 10.68 -0.48 -24.97
CA TYR A 145 11.07 0.92 -25.22
C TYR A 145 11.15 1.29 -26.71
N GLY A 146 11.89 0.51 -27.52
CA GLY A 146 12.04 0.80 -28.95
C GLY A 146 10.72 0.80 -29.70
N SER A 147 9.81 -0.14 -29.40
CA SER A 147 8.48 -0.17 -30.00
C SER A 147 7.65 1.07 -29.66
N VAL A 148 7.72 1.55 -28.41
CA VAL A 148 6.98 2.75 -27.97
C VAL A 148 7.56 4.02 -28.60
N LEU A 149 8.89 4.11 -28.69
CA LEU A 149 9.59 5.20 -29.35
C LEU A 149 9.21 5.29 -30.83
N GLU A 150 9.34 4.19 -31.58
CA GLU A 150 9.10 4.14 -33.02
C GLU A 150 7.61 4.30 -33.41
N LYS A 151 6.70 4.08 -32.47
CA LYS A 151 5.26 4.43 -32.62
C LYS A 151 4.97 5.91 -32.43
N GLY A 152 5.95 6.72 -32.02
CA GLY A 152 5.76 8.15 -31.75
C GLY A 152 4.88 8.43 -30.53
N GLU A 153 4.85 7.50 -29.57
CA GLU A 153 4.10 7.65 -28.32
C GLU A 153 4.88 8.47 -27.28
N LEU A 154 6.22 8.45 -27.35
CA LEU A 154 7.08 9.37 -26.61
C LEU A 154 7.23 10.68 -27.39
N ARG A 155 6.71 11.78 -26.85
CA ARG A 155 6.72 13.07 -27.53
C ARG A 155 7.43 14.13 -26.74
N LEU A 156 8.50 14.68 -27.30
CA LEU A 156 9.11 15.90 -26.84
C LEU A 156 8.14 17.07 -27.04
N GLU A 157 7.93 17.83 -25.98
CA GLU A 157 7.09 19.03 -25.92
C GLU A 157 7.91 20.22 -25.43
N LEU A 158 7.59 21.40 -25.96
CA LEU A 158 8.09 22.69 -25.49
C LEU A 158 7.00 23.36 -24.67
N ASP A 159 7.32 23.72 -23.43
CA ASP A 159 6.62 24.76 -22.70
C ASP A 159 7.28 26.11 -23.03
N ALA A 160 6.70 26.82 -24.00
CA ALA A 160 7.25 28.08 -24.49
C ALA A 160 7.19 29.19 -23.44
N ALA A 161 6.22 29.15 -22.53
CA ALA A 161 6.06 30.16 -21.48
C ALA A 161 7.15 30.05 -20.42
N ASN A 162 7.58 28.83 -20.11
CA ASN A 162 8.65 28.58 -19.13
C ASN A 162 10.02 28.34 -19.77
N GLY A 163 10.09 28.17 -21.09
CA GLY A 163 11.33 27.88 -21.80
C GLY A 163 11.93 26.53 -21.41
N SER A 164 11.07 25.54 -21.20
CA SER A 164 11.43 24.20 -20.75
C SER A 164 10.95 23.11 -21.70
N PHE A 165 11.65 21.98 -21.70
CA PHE A 165 11.31 20.80 -22.50
C PHE A 165 10.99 19.60 -21.62
N ALA A 166 10.05 18.77 -22.05
CA ALA A 166 9.71 17.51 -21.42
C ALA A 166 9.29 16.49 -22.46
N VAL A 167 9.46 15.20 -22.18
CA VAL A 167 8.85 14.11 -22.94
C VAL A 167 7.54 13.72 -22.28
N ARG A 168 6.46 13.68 -23.06
CA ARG A 168 5.15 13.18 -22.64
C ARG A 168 4.94 11.75 -23.12
N TYR A 169 4.38 10.93 -22.24
CA TYR A 169 3.85 9.61 -22.53
C TYR A 169 2.46 9.50 -21.91
N TYR A 170 1.42 9.68 -22.72
CA TYR A 170 0.04 9.86 -22.24
C TYR A 170 -0.04 10.97 -21.18
N GLU A 171 -0.48 10.66 -19.96
CA GLU A 171 -0.55 11.59 -18.83
C GLU A 171 0.80 11.87 -18.14
N HIS A 172 1.82 11.06 -18.40
CA HIS A 172 3.10 11.18 -17.71
C HIS A 172 4.03 12.21 -18.35
N LEU A 173 4.68 13.01 -17.52
CA LEU A 173 5.62 14.05 -17.93
C LEU A 173 7.02 13.73 -17.42
N PHE A 174 8.00 13.76 -18.33
CA PHE A 174 9.42 13.52 -18.02
C PHE A 174 10.26 14.73 -18.42
N PRO A 175 10.73 15.56 -17.46
CA PRO A 175 11.42 16.80 -17.76
C PRO A 175 12.82 16.54 -18.33
N ILE A 176 13.23 17.32 -19.34
CA ILE A 176 14.57 17.23 -19.92
C ILE A 176 15.57 18.00 -19.04
N ASP A 177 16.70 17.37 -18.72
CA ASP A 177 17.85 18.02 -18.08
C ASP A 177 18.25 19.27 -18.88
N PRO A 178 18.18 20.49 -18.29
CA PRO A 178 18.51 21.72 -18.99
C PRO A 178 19.93 21.76 -19.56
N ARG A 179 20.86 21.00 -18.99
CA ARG A 179 22.22 20.87 -19.53
C ARG A 179 22.24 20.19 -20.90
N GLU A 180 21.25 19.36 -21.20
CA GLU A 180 21.11 18.63 -22.46
C GLU A 180 20.30 19.39 -23.52
N TYR A 181 19.83 20.62 -23.24
CA TYR A 181 19.12 21.44 -24.26
C TYR A 181 19.93 21.63 -25.55
N PRO A 182 21.27 21.82 -25.54
CA PRO A 182 22.04 21.86 -26.77
C PRO A 182 21.90 20.61 -27.65
N ARG A 183 21.65 19.44 -27.05
CA ARG A 183 21.48 18.16 -27.75
C ARG A 183 20.18 18.10 -28.55
N ILE A 184 19.15 18.88 -28.16
CA ILE A 184 17.90 19.06 -28.92
C ILE A 184 18.21 19.72 -30.27
N PHE A 185 19.06 20.75 -30.28
CA PHE A 185 19.25 21.60 -31.45
C PHE A 185 20.44 21.19 -32.34
N ALA A 186 21.46 20.54 -31.78
CA ALA A 186 22.68 20.18 -32.49
C ALA A 186 22.46 19.41 -33.81
N PRO A 187 21.54 18.41 -33.90
CA PRO A 187 21.29 17.69 -35.15
C PRO A 187 20.69 18.57 -36.26
N PHE A 188 20.11 19.73 -35.90
CA PHE A 188 19.35 20.61 -36.79
C PHE A 188 19.97 22.01 -36.88
N ALA A 189 21.25 22.18 -36.55
CA ALA A 189 21.92 23.48 -36.57
C ALA A 189 21.85 24.17 -37.95
N ALA A 190 21.91 23.41 -39.05
CA ALA A 190 21.79 23.93 -40.41
C ALA A 190 20.46 24.67 -40.68
N MET A 191 19.36 24.26 -40.02
CA MET A 191 18.08 24.97 -40.15
C MET A 191 18.11 26.36 -39.52
N LEU A 192 18.94 26.58 -38.49
CA LEU A 192 19.15 27.90 -37.92
C LEU A 192 19.93 28.80 -38.89
N ASP A 193 20.93 28.23 -39.58
CA ASP A 193 21.72 28.93 -40.61
C ASP A 193 20.87 29.44 -41.77
N GLU A 194 19.86 28.66 -42.18
CA GLU A 194 18.93 29.04 -43.24
C GLU A 194 17.95 30.14 -42.82
N ARG A 195 17.66 30.26 -41.52
CA ARG A 195 16.64 31.17 -40.97
C ARG A 195 17.21 32.51 -40.51
N LEU A 196 18.43 32.52 -39.98
CA LEU A 196 19.05 33.72 -39.40
C LEU A 196 20.51 33.86 -39.84
N ALA A 197 20.85 35.06 -40.32
CA ALA A 197 22.22 35.43 -40.63
C ALA A 197 23.12 35.33 -39.40
N VAL A 198 24.41 35.03 -39.61
CA VAL A 198 25.41 34.80 -38.56
C VAL A 198 25.53 35.99 -37.59
N ASP A 199 25.33 37.22 -38.07
CA ASP A 199 25.39 38.46 -37.30
C ASP A 199 24.05 38.90 -36.70
N ALA A 200 22.97 38.12 -36.88
CA ALA A 200 21.66 38.43 -36.31
C ALA A 200 21.73 38.38 -34.77
N PRO A 201 21.32 39.45 -34.05
CA PRO A 201 21.40 39.49 -32.58
C PRO A 201 20.68 38.33 -31.88
N ASP A 202 19.49 37.94 -32.36
CA ASP A 202 18.73 36.83 -31.78
C ASP A 202 19.40 35.47 -31.97
N ARG A 203 20.15 35.29 -33.07
CA ARG A 203 20.96 34.08 -33.29
C ARG A 203 22.11 34.02 -32.29
N GLY A 204 22.84 35.12 -32.12
CA GLY A 204 23.92 35.22 -31.14
C GLY A 204 23.42 34.98 -29.70
N ASP A 205 22.25 35.52 -29.36
CA ASP A 205 21.60 35.28 -28.07
C ASP A 205 21.21 33.80 -27.88
N PHE A 206 20.70 33.14 -28.93
CA PHE A 206 20.36 31.71 -28.91
C PHE A 206 21.60 30.83 -28.73
N GLU A 207 22.65 31.04 -29.54
CA GLU A 207 23.90 30.27 -29.48
C GLU A 207 24.63 30.48 -28.13
N SER A 208 24.63 31.71 -27.62
CA SER A 208 25.14 32.03 -26.27
C SER A 208 24.37 31.28 -25.20
N LEU A 209 23.04 31.18 -25.33
CA LEU A 209 22.20 30.50 -24.37
C LEU A 209 22.38 28.98 -24.40
N MET A 210 22.50 28.37 -25.58
CA MET A 210 22.84 26.94 -25.71
C MET A 210 24.20 26.64 -25.08
N THR A 211 25.18 27.50 -25.31
CA THR A 211 26.49 27.40 -24.66
C THR A 211 26.35 27.50 -23.13
N ALA A 212 25.52 28.41 -22.63
CA ALA A 212 25.30 28.57 -21.19
C ALA A 212 24.63 27.35 -20.56
N PHE A 213 23.61 26.76 -21.21
CA PHE A 213 23.01 25.50 -20.79
C PHE A 213 24.04 24.36 -20.71
N GLY A 214 24.89 24.21 -21.73
CA GLY A 214 25.94 23.17 -21.74
C GLY A 214 26.99 23.28 -20.63
N HIS A 215 27.15 24.47 -20.04
CA HIS A 215 28.06 24.73 -18.92
C HIS A 215 27.41 24.62 -17.54
N LEU A 216 26.12 24.27 -17.44
CA LEU A 216 25.50 24.01 -16.14
C LEU A 216 26.26 22.90 -15.39
N PRO A 217 26.46 23.03 -14.06
CA PRO A 217 27.04 21.96 -13.25
C PRO A 217 26.32 20.62 -13.50
N ALA A 218 27.08 19.53 -13.56
CA ALA A 218 26.56 18.22 -13.91
C ALA A 218 25.63 17.70 -12.81
N ARG A 219 24.69 16.83 -13.19
CA ARG A 219 23.78 16.18 -12.23
C ARG A 219 24.46 15.27 -11.19
N HIS A 220 25.73 14.90 -11.38
CA HIS A 220 26.51 14.15 -10.40
C HIS A 220 27.36 15.05 -9.48
N GLU A 221 27.40 16.36 -9.74
CA GLU A 221 28.07 17.35 -8.87
C GLU A 221 27.11 17.75 -7.75
N THR A 222 27.10 16.98 -6.66
CA THR A 222 26.13 17.10 -5.57
C THR A 222 26.57 18.02 -4.41
N SER A 223 27.63 18.82 -4.59
CA SER A 223 28.00 19.81 -3.58
C SER A 223 26.93 20.91 -3.49
N GLU A 224 26.71 21.43 -2.29
CA GLU A 224 25.68 22.47 -2.05
C GLU A 224 25.88 23.70 -2.96
N GLU A 225 27.14 24.07 -3.21
CA GLU A 225 27.52 25.15 -4.13
C GLU A 225 27.14 24.82 -5.58
N ALA A 226 27.50 23.63 -6.09
CA ALA A 226 27.19 23.22 -7.46
C ALA A 226 25.69 23.11 -7.69
N VAL A 227 24.95 22.52 -6.73
CA VAL A 227 23.49 22.46 -6.75
C VAL A 227 22.91 23.88 -6.78
N THR A 228 23.35 24.77 -5.90
CA THR A 228 22.85 26.16 -5.86
C THR A 228 23.08 26.89 -7.19
N ILE A 229 24.28 26.79 -7.77
CA ILE A 229 24.62 27.38 -9.06
C ILE A 229 23.73 26.79 -10.16
N ARG A 230 23.62 25.47 -10.22
CA ARG A 230 22.78 24.77 -11.22
C ARG A 230 21.33 25.28 -11.19
N TYR A 231 20.71 25.39 -10.02
CA TYR A 231 19.33 25.87 -9.91
C TYR A 231 19.17 27.34 -10.30
N ARG A 232 20.07 28.20 -9.83
CA ARG A 232 20.02 29.63 -10.17
C ARG A 232 20.15 29.82 -11.68
N ASP A 233 21.12 29.15 -12.28
CA ASP A 233 21.49 29.39 -13.68
C ASP A 233 20.53 28.70 -14.63
N LYS A 234 20.08 27.46 -14.34
CA LYS A 234 19.08 26.76 -15.18
C LYS A 234 17.78 27.57 -15.28
N GLU A 235 17.27 28.10 -14.16
CA GLU A 235 16.03 28.87 -14.14
C GLU A 235 16.19 30.28 -14.73
N ALA A 236 17.40 30.85 -14.66
CA ALA A 236 17.72 32.08 -15.39
C ALA A 236 17.79 31.85 -16.91
N HIS A 237 18.36 30.71 -17.34
CA HIS A 237 18.50 30.36 -18.75
C HIS A 237 17.16 29.99 -19.38
N LYS A 238 16.32 29.19 -18.70
CA LYS A 238 14.93 28.90 -19.11
C LYS A 238 14.12 30.17 -19.35
N ARG A 239 14.12 31.12 -18.41
CA ARG A 239 13.46 32.44 -18.57
C ARG A 239 14.05 33.30 -19.69
N ARG A 240 15.34 33.15 -20.01
CA ARG A 240 15.94 33.81 -21.18
C ARG A 240 15.46 33.16 -22.48
N LEU A 241 15.36 31.83 -22.52
CA LEU A 241 14.86 31.08 -23.66
C LEU A 241 13.40 31.43 -23.95
N ALA A 242 12.55 31.43 -22.93
CA ALA A 242 11.13 31.82 -23.05
C ALA A 242 10.97 33.20 -23.69
N ARG A 243 11.69 34.21 -23.17
CA ARG A 243 11.67 35.57 -23.72
C ARG A 243 12.21 35.67 -25.14
N LEU A 244 13.22 34.85 -25.49
CA LEU A 244 13.78 34.81 -26.84
C LEU A 244 12.78 34.22 -27.83
N ILE A 245 12.10 33.13 -27.45
CA ILE A 245 11.02 32.51 -28.24
C ILE A 245 9.86 33.50 -28.41
N GLU A 246 9.45 34.19 -27.34
CA GLU A 246 8.35 35.16 -27.38
C GLU A 246 8.64 36.33 -28.32
N ARG A 247 9.88 36.87 -28.30
CA ARG A 247 10.22 38.09 -29.05
C ARG A 247 10.70 37.83 -30.48
N SER A 248 11.20 36.62 -30.79
CA SER A 248 11.86 36.31 -32.06
C SER A 248 11.13 35.20 -32.81
N ALA A 249 10.28 35.57 -33.76
CA ALA A 249 9.52 34.62 -34.57
C ALA A 249 10.42 33.59 -35.30
N PRO A 250 11.58 33.97 -35.90
CA PRO A 250 12.47 32.98 -36.52
C PRO A 250 13.00 31.93 -35.54
N ILE A 251 13.31 32.31 -34.30
CA ILE A 251 13.74 31.37 -33.25
C ILE A 251 12.57 30.49 -32.82
N ALA A 252 11.38 31.08 -32.61
CA ALA A 252 10.20 30.30 -32.24
C ALA A 252 9.88 29.21 -33.26
N GLU A 253 9.88 29.55 -34.55
CA GLU A 253 9.67 28.59 -35.64
C GLU A 253 10.78 27.54 -35.71
N TYR A 254 12.04 27.94 -35.53
CA TYR A 254 13.17 27.01 -35.49
C TYR A 254 13.03 25.98 -34.36
N VAL A 255 12.68 26.43 -33.15
CA VAL A 255 12.50 25.56 -31.99
C VAL A 255 11.32 24.61 -32.22
N GLN A 256 10.18 25.12 -32.71
CA GLN A 256 9.01 24.30 -33.01
C GLN A 256 9.29 23.24 -34.06
N GLU A 257 9.97 23.59 -35.15
CA GLU A 257 10.34 22.64 -36.20
C GLU A 257 11.35 21.60 -35.70
N THR A 258 12.32 22.02 -34.86
CA THR A 258 13.26 21.11 -34.22
C THR A 258 12.55 20.08 -33.35
N VAL A 259 11.63 20.52 -32.49
CA VAL A 259 10.81 19.61 -31.66
C VAL A 259 9.99 18.67 -32.53
N ALA A 260 9.38 19.17 -33.61
CA ALA A 260 8.60 18.34 -34.53
C ALA A 260 9.46 17.25 -35.21
N ARG A 261 10.70 17.58 -35.63
CA ARG A 261 11.62 16.63 -36.25
C ARG A 261 12.17 15.59 -35.26
N LEU A 262 12.43 15.99 -34.01
CA LEU A 262 12.84 15.06 -32.94
C LEU A 262 11.78 14.01 -32.63
N ASN A 263 10.50 14.36 -32.75
CA ASN A 263 9.40 13.42 -32.54
C ASN A 263 9.28 12.33 -33.62
N GLY A 264 10.17 12.33 -34.61
CA GLY A 264 10.30 11.28 -35.62
C GLY A 264 9.11 11.16 -36.56
N THR A 265 9.19 10.18 -37.45
CA THR A 265 8.15 9.81 -38.41
C THR A 265 7.88 8.32 -38.30
N VAL A 266 6.66 7.96 -37.90
CA VAL A 266 6.24 6.56 -37.77
C VAL A 266 6.47 5.80 -39.08
N GLY A 267 7.15 4.66 -38.98
CA GLY A 267 7.58 3.87 -40.14
C GLY A 267 8.97 4.19 -40.68
N GLN A 268 9.69 5.16 -40.09
CA GLN A 268 11.10 5.47 -40.36
C GLN A 268 11.90 5.44 -39.05
N PRO A 269 12.41 4.27 -38.61
CA PRO A 269 13.09 4.14 -37.33
C PRO A 269 14.23 5.12 -37.10
N GLU A 270 15.06 5.38 -38.13
CA GLU A 270 16.23 6.26 -38.01
C GLU A 270 15.84 7.72 -37.72
N SER A 271 14.58 8.11 -37.95
CA SER A 271 14.09 9.45 -37.63
C SER A 271 13.94 9.69 -36.12
N PHE A 272 13.96 8.63 -35.30
CA PHE A 272 13.86 8.72 -33.84
C PHE A 272 15.22 8.74 -33.14
N ASP A 273 16.34 8.49 -33.85
CA ASP A 273 17.69 8.38 -33.27
C ASP A 273 18.10 9.61 -32.43
N ALA A 274 17.68 10.81 -32.85
CA ALA A 274 17.98 12.03 -32.12
C ALA A 274 17.22 12.12 -30.78
N LEU A 275 15.96 11.67 -30.74
CA LEU A 275 15.17 11.59 -29.51
C LEU A 275 15.65 10.46 -28.61
N ASP A 276 16.05 9.32 -29.19
CA ASP A 276 16.67 8.22 -28.45
C ASP A 276 17.93 8.70 -27.73
N SER A 277 18.85 9.36 -28.46
CA SER A 277 20.07 9.91 -27.88
C SER A 277 19.80 10.95 -26.79
N LEU A 278 18.73 11.76 -26.94
CA LEU A 278 18.31 12.69 -25.90
C LEU A 278 17.80 11.95 -24.65
N LEU A 279 16.94 10.94 -24.82
CA LEU A 279 16.41 10.11 -23.73
C LEU A 279 17.52 9.34 -23.01
N GLU A 280 18.50 8.82 -23.75
CA GLU A 280 19.69 8.19 -23.19
C GLU A 280 20.56 9.14 -22.37
N ALA A 281 20.45 10.47 -22.55
CA ALA A 281 21.21 11.44 -21.78
C ALA A 281 20.57 11.83 -20.44
N GLN A 282 19.32 11.41 -20.18
CA GLN A 282 18.55 11.86 -19.02
C GLN A 282 18.96 11.19 -17.70
N ALA A 283 18.51 11.77 -16.58
CA ALA A 283 18.66 11.20 -15.24
C ALA A 283 17.63 10.07 -14.95
N TYR A 284 16.84 9.69 -15.94
CA TYR A 284 15.92 8.58 -15.88
C TYR A 284 16.06 7.69 -17.11
N ARG A 285 15.56 6.46 -16.99
CA ARG A 285 15.43 5.51 -18.08
C ARG A 285 13.99 4.99 -18.09
N LEU A 286 13.27 5.33 -19.15
CA LEU A 286 11.94 4.79 -19.39
C LEU A 286 12.06 3.32 -19.79
N ALA A 287 11.24 2.47 -19.19
CA ALA A 287 11.27 1.03 -19.45
C ALA A 287 9.87 0.43 -19.49
N TYR A 288 9.76 -0.72 -20.16
CA TYR A 288 8.58 -1.57 -20.09
C TYR A 288 8.26 -1.92 -18.64
N TRP A 289 7.01 -1.80 -18.23
CA TRP A 289 6.62 -1.94 -16.81
C TRP A 289 7.07 -3.24 -16.15
N ARG A 290 7.19 -4.33 -16.92
CA ARG A 290 7.66 -5.64 -16.42
C ARG A 290 9.13 -5.64 -15.99
N VAL A 291 9.95 -4.71 -16.49
CA VAL A 291 11.36 -4.56 -16.10
C VAL A 291 11.49 -4.12 -14.63
N ALA A 292 10.44 -3.53 -14.05
CA ALA A 292 10.40 -3.12 -12.64
C ALA A 292 10.80 -4.24 -11.67
N VAL A 293 10.37 -5.47 -11.96
CA VAL A 293 10.57 -6.62 -11.07
C VAL A 293 12.05 -6.84 -10.76
N ASP A 294 12.91 -6.65 -11.76
CA ASP A 294 14.33 -7.01 -11.69
C ASP A 294 15.26 -5.79 -11.51
N GLU A 295 14.88 -4.62 -12.04
CA GLU A 295 15.82 -3.50 -12.19
C GLU A 295 15.40 -2.20 -11.47
N ILE A 296 14.25 -2.15 -10.78
CA ILE A 296 13.84 -0.93 -10.09
C ILE A 296 14.86 -0.55 -9.01
N ASN A 297 15.25 0.73 -8.99
CA ASN A 297 16.32 1.20 -8.13
C ASN A 297 15.87 2.29 -7.14
N TYR A 298 14.57 2.38 -6.87
CA TYR A 298 14.04 3.14 -5.74
C TYR A 298 13.15 2.23 -4.92
N ARG A 299 13.14 2.43 -3.59
CA ARG A 299 12.25 1.67 -2.71
C ARG A 299 10.80 2.08 -2.98
N ARG A 300 9.94 1.09 -3.16
CA ARG A 300 8.49 1.27 -3.38
C ARG A 300 7.68 1.04 -2.10
N PHE A 301 6.40 1.44 -2.14
CA PHE A 301 5.39 0.81 -1.29
C PHE A 301 5.01 -0.55 -1.88
N PHE A 302 5.43 -1.63 -1.21
CA PHE A 302 5.24 -2.99 -1.70
C PHE A 302 5.77 -3.16 -3.13
N ASP A 303 4.95 -3.66 -4.06
CA ASP A 303 5.25 -3.83 -5.48
C ASP A 303 4.55 -2.77 -6.38
N VAL A 304 4.13 -1.65 -5.79
CA VAL A 304 3.45 -0.56 -6.51
C VAL A 304 4.49 0.44 -7.04
N ASN A 305 4.76 0.38 -8.34
CA ASN A 305 5.75 1.25 -9.02
C ASN A 305 5.45 2.75 -8.85
N ASP A 306 4.17 3.06 -8.68
CA ASP A 306 3.63 4.41 -8.64
C ASP A 306 3.87 5.15 -7.32
N LEU A 307 4.37 4.45 -6.30
CA LEU A 307 4.57 4.96 -4.95
C LEU A 307 6.04 4.82 -4.55
N ALA A 308 6.81 5.91 -4.63
CA ALA A 308 8.21 5.92 -4.21
C ALA A 308 8.33 6.27 -2.74
N ALA A 309 9.21 5.57 -2.05
CA ALA A 309 9.34 5.72 -0.61
C ALA A 309 10.22 6.91 -0.22
N LEU A 310 9.81 7.57 0.86
CA LEU A 310 10.48 8.71 1.45
C LEU A 310 11.45 8.30 2.57
N ARG A 311 12.49 9.11 2.77
CA ARG A 311 13.51 8.93 3.81
C ARG A 311 13.14 9.70 5.09
N MET A 312 12.10 9.23 5.79
CA MET A 312 11.61 9.86 7.03
C MET A 312 12.63 9.91 8.18
N ASN A 313 13.74 9.19 8.07
CA ASN A 313 14.85 9.31 9.01
C ASN A 313 15.58 10.67 8.89
N GLU A 314 15.50 11.34 7.73
CA GLU A 314 16.06 12.67 7.50
C GLU A 314 15.13 13.76 8.07
N GLN A 315 15.68 14.67 8.89
CA GLN A 315 14.88 15.71 9.54
C GLN A 315 14.17 16.63 8.54
N ALA A 316 14.87 17.05 7.48
CA ALA A 316 14.29 17.94 6.47
C ALA A 316 13.08 17.33 5.75
N VAL A 317 13.10 16.00 5.54
CA VAL A 317 11.99 15.26 4.92
C VAL A 317 10.81 15.22 5.89
N PHE A 318 11.06 14.87 7.16
CA PHE A 318 10.02 14.85 8.20
C PHE A 318 9.32 16.20 8.34
N GLU A 319 10.07 17.30 8.48
CA GLU A 319 9.49 18.64 8.62
C GLU A 319 8.67 19.03 7.38
N SER A 320 9.20 18.80 6.17
CA SER A 320 8.53 19.21 4.93
C SER A 320 7.23 18.45 4.68
N THR A 321 7.13 17.18 5.09
CA THR A 321 5.92 16.39 4.90
C THR A 321 4.87 16.58 5.99
N HIS A 322 5.27 17.07 7.17
CA HIS A 322 4.38 17.20 8.32
C HIS A 322 3.97 18.66 8.62
N ALA A 323 4.69 19.66 8.10
CA ALA A 323 4.45 21.07 8.42
C ALA A 323 2.98 21.49 8.33
N PHE A 324 2.29 21.13 7.24
CA PHE A 324 0.87 21.47 7.07
C PHE A 324 -0.05 20.73 8.05
N ILE A 325 0.22 19.45 8.32
CA ILE A 325 -0.53 18.68 9.33
C ILE A 325 -0.30 19.26 10.73
N PHE A 326 0.92 19.65 11.06
CA PHE A 326 1.24 20.32 12.33
C PHE A 326 0.51 21.65 12.47
N GLU A 327 0.43 22.45 11.41
CA GLU A 327 -0.36 23.68 11.41
C GLU A 327 -1.83 23.40 11.78
N LEU A 328 -2.46 22.39 11.18
CA LEU A 328 -3.85 22.01 11.47
C LEU A 328 -4.04 21.50 12.91
N ILE A 329 -3.07 20.75 13.44
CA ILE A 329 -3.06 20.27 14.83
C ILE A 329 -2.89 21.44 15.82
N GLU A 330 -2.01 22.41 15.53
CA GLU A 330 -1.79 23.61 16.34
C GLU A 330 -3.01 24.54 16.34
N GLN A 331 -3.74 24.60 15.23
CA GLN A 331 -5.03 25.30 15.12
C GLN A 331 -6.17 24.58 15.85
N GLY A 332 -5.92 23.38 16.41
CA GLY A 332 -6.94 22.60 17.10
C GLY A 332 -7.99 21.99 16.17
N LYS A 333 -7.65 21.76 14.89
CA LYS A 333 -8.54 21.14 13.90
C LYS A 333 -8.38 19.62 13.81
N ILE A 334 -7.25 19.11 14.28
CA ILE A 334 -6.92 17.68 14.33
C ILE A 334 -6.51 17.34 15.77
N ASP A 335 -7.16 16.34 16.33
CA ASP A 335 -6.96 15.87 17.70
C ASP A 335 -5.99 14.69 17.79
N GLY A 336 -5.86 13.93 16.69
CA GLY A 336 -4.99 12.76 16.64
C GLY A 336 -4.65 12.32 15.22
N LEU A 337 -3.72 11.38 15.13
CA LEU A 337 -3.22 10.84 13.87
C LEU A 337 -3.30 9.32 13.86
N ARG A 338 -3.68 8.76 12.70
CA ARG A 338 -3.40 7.37 12.36
C ARG A 338 -2.22 7.34 11.40
N ILE A 339 -1.22 6.54 11.71
CA ILE A 339 0.00 6.43 10.90
C ILE A 339 -0.11 5.22 9.98
N ASP A 340 -0.12 5.48 8.68
CA ASP A 340 -0.10 4.45 7.64
C ASP A 340 1.26 3.73 7.57
N HIS A 341 1.22 2.42 7.41
CA HIS A 341 2.35 1.56 7.09
C HIS A 341 3.65 1.87 7.85
N SER A 342 3.58 1.91 9.19
CA SER A 342 4.75 2.23 10.02
C SER A 342 5.90 1.24 9.84
N ASP A 343 5.58 -0.01 9.49
CA ASP A 343 6.57 -1.06 9.20
C ASP A 343 7.35 -0.83 7.90
N GLY A 344 6.99 0.17 7.08
CA GLY A 344 7.80 0.62 5.95
C GLY A 344 8.90 1.61 6.33
N LEU A 345 8.80 2.26 7.49
CA LEU A 345 9.75 3.28 7.94
C LEU A 345 11.12 2.67 8.27
N TYR A 346 12.16 3.48 8.11
CA TYR A 346 13.53 3.05 8.41
C TYR A 346 13.74 2.88 9.91
N ASP A 347 13.32 3.87 10.71
CA ASP A 347 13.31 3.85 12.18
C ASP A 347 11.95 4.35 12.69
N PRO A 348 10.96 3.45 12.88
CA PRO A 348 9.63 3.83 13.34
C PRO A 348 9.64 4.45 14.75
N LYS A 349 10.53 3.98 15.64
CA LYS A 349 10.62 4.51 17.01
C LYS A 349 11.01 5.98 16.98
N ALA A 350 12.10 6.31 16.28
CA ALA A 350 12.55 7.70 16.15
C ALA A 350 11.50 8.59 15.48
N TYR A 351 10.73 8.06 14.52
CA TYR A 351 9.62 8.77 13.91
C TYR A 351 8.53 9.14 14.94
N PHE A 352 8.07 8.20 15.76
CA PHE A 352 7.05 8.48 16.78
C PHE A 352 7.55 9.43 17.86
N GLU A 353 8.83 9.33 18.25
CA GLU A 353 9.44 10.26 19.20
C GLU A 353 9.44 11.69 18.67
N ARG A 354 9.88 11.90 17.42
CA ARG A 354 9.83 13.23 16.77
C ARG A 354 8.41 13.78 16.72
N LEU A 355 7.44 12.93 16.38
CA LEU A 355 6.02 13.30 16.29
C LEU A 355 5.47 13.80 17.63
N GLN A 356 5.73 13.08 18.73
CA GLN A 356 5.24 13.47 20.06
C GLN A 356 6.00 14.67 20.63
N GLN A 357 7.33 14.73 20.43
CA GLN A 357 8.18 15.84 20.91
C GLN A 357 7.72 17.20 20.38
N ARG A 358 7.15 17.26 19.16
CA ARG A 358 6.59 18.50 18.59
C ARG A 358 5.51 19.13 19.48
N PHE A 359 4.77 18.33 20.23
CA PHE A 359 3.63 18.77 21.04
C PHE A 359 3.83 18.58 22.55
N ALA A 360 5.01 18.15 22.98
CA ALA A 360 5.33 17.90 24.38
C ALA A 360 5.45 19.23 25.15
N ALA A 361 4.37 19.66 25.79
CA ALA A 361 4.36 20.75 26.75
C ALA A 361 4.24 20.20 28.17
N GLY A 362 5.09 20.65 29.10
CA GLY A 362 4.95 20.32 30.53
C GLY A 362 5.26 18.88 30.93
N GLY A 363 5.99 18.11 30.11
CA GLY A 363 6.48 16.77 30.46
C GLY A 363 5.51 15.61 30.16
N GLU A 364 4.42 15.84 29.44
CA GLU A 364 3.55 14.76 28.93
C GLU A 364 4.29 13.95 27.84
N GLU A 365 4.37 12.61 27.96
CA GLU A 365 5.08 11.74 27.00
C GLU A 365 4.31 11.49 25.70
N LYS A 366 2.97 11.51 25.74
CA LYS A 366 2.08 11.24 24.59
C LYS A 366 1.00 12.32 24.44
N PRO A 367 1.38 13.60 24.22
CA PRO A 367 0.45 14.74 24.13
C PRO A 367 -0.49 14.70 22.92
N LEU A 368 -0.15 13.94 21.87
CA LEU A 368 -0.98 13.74 20.68
C LEU A 368 -1.51 12.29 20.67
N TYR A 369 -2.81 12.12 20.46
CA TYR A 369 -3.37 10.78 20.21
C TYR A 369 -2.84 10.25 18.89
N VAL A 370 -2.09 9.15 18.95
CA VAL A 370 -1.43 8.55 17.77
C VAL A 370 -1.66 7.05 17.83
N VAL A 371 -2.23 6.49 16.79
CA VAL A 371 -2.30 5.03 16.58
C VAL A 371 -1.58 4.66 15.30
N THR A 372 -1.07 3.45 15.24
CA THR A 372 -0.27 3.00 14.10
C THR A 372 -0.91 1.80 13.41
N GLU A 373 -0.94 1.83 12.08
CA GLU A 373 -1.21 0.62 11.32
C GLU A 373 0.02 -0.29 11.43
N LYS A 374 -0.10 -1.31 12.28
CA LYS A 374 0.92 -2.32 12.48
C LYS A 374 0.26 -3.67 12.69
N ILE A 375 0.69 -4.65 11.91
CA ILE A 375 0.17 -6.01 12.00
C ILE A 375 1.03 -6.81 12.96
N LEU A 376 0.43 -7.33 14.03
CA LEU A 376 1.09 -8.15 15.04
C LEU A 376 0.93 -9.63 14.68
N ALA A 377 2.04 -10.38 14.67
CA ALA A 377 1.95 -11.84 14.69
C ALA A 377 1.41 -12.34 16.03
N GLY A 378 0.93 -13.59 16.10
CA GLY A 378 0.19 -14.09 17.27
C GLY A 378 0.94 -14.12 18.62
N HIS A 379 2.28 -14.03 18.60
CA HIS A 379 3.15 -13.98 19.78
C HIS A 379 3.92 -12.65 19.89
N GLU A 380 3.68 -11.72 18.97
CA GLU A 380 4.37 -10.44 18.89
C GLU A 380 3.65 -9.39 19.75
N ASN A 381 4.42 -8.61 20.50
CA ASN A 381 3.91 -7.45 21.21
C ASN A 381 4.34 -6.17 20.50
N LEU A 382 3.45 -5.17 20.48
CA LEU A 382 3.82 -3.83 20.05
C LEU A 382 4.94 -3.31 20.97
N PRO A 383 6.05 -2.74 20.44
CA PRO A 383 7.13 -2.25 21.28
C PRO A 383 6.63 -1.19 22.27
N GLU A 384 6.78 -1.45 23.58
CA GLU A 384 6.30 -0.54 24.65
C GLU A 384 7.00 0.83 24.62
N THR A 385 8.19 0.89 24.01
CA THR A 385 8.96 2.12 23.83
C THR A 385 8.42 3.03 22.71
N TRP A 386 7.47 2.56 21.90
CA TRP A 386 6.84 3.42 20.89
C TRP A 386 5.88 4.39 21.56
N LEU A 387 6.06 5.68 21.28
CA LEU A 387 5.22 6.74 21.83
C LEU A 387 3.87 6.88 21.09
N VAL A 388 3.13 5.76 21.04
CA VAL A 388 1.80 5.64 20.43
C VAL A 388 0.78 5.16 21.47
N HIS A 389 -0.51 5.23 21.14
CA HIS A 389 -1.62 4.78 21.97
C HIS A 389 -2.06 3.35 21.66
N GLY A 390 -1.54 2.76 20.59
CA GLY A 390 -1.76 1.37 20.20
C GLY A 390 -1.78 1.19 18.68
N THR A 391 -2.30 0.05 18.25
CA THR A 391 -2.55 -0.28 16.85
C THR A 391 -3.90 0.27 16.38
N THR A 392 -4.18 0.14 15.09
CA THR A 392 -5.51 0.33 14.50
C THR A 392 -6.48 -0.84 14.78
N GLY A 393 -6.07 -1.89 15.50
CA GLY A 393 -6.99 -2.93 16.00
C GLY A 393 -7.13 -4.21 15.19
N TYR A 394 -6.24 -4.51 14.24
CA TYR A 394 -6.24 -5.81 13.54
C TYR A 394 -5.99 -7.00 14.49
N ASP A 395 -5.24 -6.79 15.57
CA ASP A 395 -5.06 -7.76 16.66
C ASP A 395 -6.40 -8.09 17.33
N PHE A 396 -7.27 -7.09 17.52
CA PHE A 396 -8.62 -7.30 18.03
C PHE A 396 -9.53 -7.99 16.99
N THR A 397 -9.45 -7.61 15.71
CA THR A 397 -10.13 -8.30 14.61
C THR A 397 -9.81 -9.80 14.61
N ALA A 398 -8.51 -10.15 14.68
CA ALA A 398 -8.05 -11.53 14.70
C ALA A 398 -8.52 -12.27 15.96
N LEU A 399 -8.44 -11.62 17.13
CA LEU A 399 -8.84 -12.20 18.41
C LEU A 399 -10.33 -12.56 18.43
N VAL A 400 -11.21 -11.62 18.08
CA VAL A 400 -12.66 -11.86 18.11
C VAL A 400 -13.08 -12.85 17.03
N THR A 401 -12.52 -12.75 15.83
CA THR A 401 -12.83 -13.69 14.74
C THR A 401 -12.45 -15.13 15.12
N ASN A 402 -11.29 -15.34 15.74
CA ASN A 402 -10.93 -16.67 16.25
C ASN A 402 -11.81 -17.09 17.43
N TRP A 403 -12.30 -16.18 18.27
CA TRP A 403 -13.17 -16.57 19.38
C TRP A 403 -14.53 -17.05 18.90
N LEU A 404 -15.04 -16.48 17.80
CA LEU A 404 -16.26 -16.94 17.12
C LEU A 404 -16.10 -18.29 16.39
N VAL A 405 -14.87 -18.80 16.25
CA VAL A 405 -14.61 -20.10 15.60
C VAL A 405 -14.59 -21.22 16.64
N CYS A 406 -15.34 -22.30 16.37
CA CYS A 406 -15.37 -23.50 17.20
C CYS A 406 -14.05 -24.28 17.08
N GLY A 407 -13.08 -23.94 17.93
CA GLY A 407 -11.74 -24.53 17.93
C GLY A 407 -11.70 -26.05 18.09
N GLU A 408 -12.67 -26.63 18.82
CA GLU A 408 -12.78 -28.07 19.06
C GLU A 408 -13.00 -28.88 17.78
N GLU A 409 -13.57 -28.24 16.75
CA GLU A 409 -13.91 -28.87 15.46
C GLU A 409 -12.79 -28.74 14.41
N GLU A 410 -11.62 -28.19 14.75
CA GLU A 410 -10.50 -27.98 13.82
C GLU A 410 -10.20 -29.23 12.97
N ARG A 411 -10.13 -30.39 13.63
CA ARG A 411 -9.80 -31.66 12.97
C ARG A 411 -10.86 -32.07 11.96
N ARG A 412 -12.15 -31.81 12.24
CA ARG A 412 -13.24 -32.15 11.33
C ARG A 412 -13.27 -31.18 10.16
N VAL A 413 -13.22 -29.87 10.39
CA VAL A 413 -13.16 -28.83 9.35
C VAL A 413 -11.96 -29.07 8.42
N THR A 414 -10.77 -29.28 8.98
CA THR A 414 -9.55 -29.58 8.20
C THR A 414 -9.73 -30.83 7.35
N ARG A 415 -10.31 -31.90 7.90
CA ARG A 415 -10.56 -33.14 7.15
C ARG A 415 -11.50 -32.90 5.97
N ARG A 416 -12.60 -32.16 6.16
CA ARG A 416 -13.58 -31.86 5.10
C ARG A 416 -12.98 -30.98 4.00
N TYR A 417 -12.22 -29.95 4.37
CA TYR A 417 -11.46 -29.14 3.42
C TYR A 417 -10.50 -30.00 2.58
N ARG A 418 -9.69 -30.85 3.21
CA ARG A 418 -8.74 -31.73 2.51
C ARG A 418 -9.43 -32.74 1.59
N GLN A 419 -10.55 -33.32 2.03
CA GLN A 419 -11.34 -34.25 1.23
C GLN A 419 -11.94 -33.59 -0.02
N PHE A 420 -12.35 -32.33 0.08
CA PHE A 420 -12.95 -31.60 -1.04
C PHE A 420 -11.91 -31.09 -2.03
N THR A 421 -10.84 -30.46 -1.53
CA THR A 421 -9.85 -29.75 -2.35
C THR A 421 -8.69 -30.61 -2.80
N GLY A 422 -8.39 -31.69 -2.07
CA GLY A 422 -7.15 -32.46 -2.23
C GLY A 422 -5.89 -31.76 -1.69
N ASN A 423 -6.01 -30.56 -1.11
CA ASN A 423 -4.88 -29.81 -0.59
C ASN A 423 -4.38 -30.41 0.73
N THR A 424 -3.23 -31.09 0.72
CA THR A 424 -2.64 -31.71 1.90
C THR A 424 -1.58 -30.86 2.60
N GLN A 425 -1.22 -29.70 2.04
CA GLN A 425 -0.15 -28.85 2.56
C GLN A 425 -0.57 -28.15 3.86
N GLY A 426 0.38 -27.98 4.78
CA GLY A 426 0.23 -27.11 5.95
C GLY A 426 0.34 -25.63 5.55
N PHE A 427 -0.23 -24.74 6.37
CA PHE A 427 -0.20 -23.31 6.09
C PHE A 427 1.22 -22.75 6.05
N GLU A 428 2.11 -23.19 6.94
CA GLU A 428 3.50 -22.72 7.02
C GLU A 428 4.25 -22.98 5.71
N GLU A 429 3.99 -24.13 5.06
CA GLU A 429 4.59 -24.45 3.77
C GLU A 429 4.01 -23.60 2.63
N ILE A 430 2.71 -23.32 2.67
CA ILE A 430 2.06 -22.43 1.70
C ILE A 430 2.59 -21.00 1.87
N ALA A 431 2.72 -20.51 3.09
CA ALA A 431 3.24 -19.18 3.41
C ALA A 431 4.71 -19.05 2.98
N TYR A 432 5.57 -20.01 3.35
CA TYR A 432 6.99 -20.05 2.93
C TYR A 432 7.13 -19.99 1.41
N ARG A 433 6.41 -20.84 0.66
CA ARG A 433 6.45 -20.83 -0.81
C ARG A 433 5.91 -19.55 -1.41
N SER A 434 4.89 -18.97 -0.80
CA SER A 434 4.27 -17.74 -1.29
C SER A 434 5.16 -16.51 -1.06
N LYS A 435 5.87 -16.44 0.08
CA LYS A 435 6.93 -15.45 0.32
C LYS A 435 8.05 -15.56 -0.71
N LYS A 436 8.53 -16.78 -0.99
CA LYS A 436 9.54 -17.01 -2.05
C LYS A 436 9.05 -16.61 -3.43
N LEU A 437 7.80 -16.94 -3.78
CA LEU A 437 7.19 -16.55 -5.04
C LEU A 437 7.19 -15.03 -5.20
N VAL A 438 6.75 -14.29 -4.18
CA VAL A 438 6.73 -12.82 -4.20
C VAL A 438 8.13 -12.22 -4.36
N MET A 439 9.12 -12.72 -3.61
CA MET A 439 10.51 -12.28 -3.76
C MET A 439 11.08 -12.56 -5.15
N SER A 440 10.59 -13.56 -5.87
CA SER A 440 11.02 -13.85 -7.25
C SER A 440 10.22 -13.14 -8.33
N ALA A 441 8.96 -12.80 -8.07
CA ALA A 441 8.01 -12.35 -9.09
C ALA A 441 7.68 -10.85 -9.03
N SER A 442 7.83 -10.21 -7.86
CA SER A 442 7.42 -8.81 -7.66
C SER A 442 8.45 -7.98 -6.88
N LEU A 443 9.22 -8.60 -5.97
CA LEU A 443 10.19 -7.94 -5.08
C LEU A 443 11.63 -8.41 -5.32
N ALA A 444 11.98 -8.81 -6.54
CA ALA A 444 13.31 -9.33 -6.84
C ALA A 444 14.38 -8.24 -6.72
N ALA A 445 14.11 -7.04 -7.26
CA ALA A 445 15.01 -5.90 -7.15
C ALA A 445 15.36 -5.54 -5.69
N GLU A 446 14.40 -5.53 -4.76
CA GLU A 446 14.64 -5.27 -3.34
C GLU A 446 15.59 -6.31 -2.71
N VAL A 447 15.43 -7.58 -3.09
CA VAL A 447 16.35 -8.66 -2.67
C VAL A 447 17.73 -8.48 -3.30
N GLU A 448 17.83 -8.05 -4.56
CA GLU A 448 19.10 -7.78 -5.23
C GLU A 448 19.86 -6.62 -4.59
N VAL A 449 19.16 -5.57 -4.12
CA VAL A 449 19.75 -4.47 -3.35
C VAL A 449 20.37 -4.99 -2.05
N LEU A 450 19.64 -5.82 -1.28
CA LEU A 450 20.18 -6.44 -0.06
C LEU A 450 21.37 -7.35 -0.37
N ALA A 451 21.27 -8.21 -1.38
CA ALA A 451 22.36 -9.11 -1.76
C ALA A 451 23.63 -8.32 -2.15
N THR A 452 23.47 -7.20 -2.84
CA THR A 452 24.58 -6.31 -3.20
C THR A 452 25.21 -5.62 -2.00
N GLN A 453 24.40 -5.17 -1.04
CA GLN A 453 24.92 -4.58 0.20
C GLN A 453 25.65 -5.61 1.07
N LEU A 454 25.09 -6.81 1.21
CA LEU A 454 25.70 -7.88 1.99
C LEU A 454 27.01 -8.38 1.35
N ASP A 455 27.06 -8.47 0.02
CA ASP A 455 28.28 -8.79 -0.72
C ASP A 455 29.37 -7.74 -0.47
N ARG A 456 29.06 -6.44 -0.54
CA ARG A 456 30.00 -5.36 -0.19
C ARG A 456 30.53 -5.51 1.23
N ILE A 457 29.68 -5.89 2.20
CA ILE A 457 30.11 -6.12 3.60
C ILE A 457 31.02 -7.36 3.67
N ALA A 458 30.67 -8.45 3.00
CA ALA A 458 31.45 -9.69 2.97
C ALA A 458 32.86 -9.48 2.39
N GLN A 459 33.00 -8.61 1.39
CA GLN A 459 34.30 -8.27 0.79
C GLN A 459 35.23 -7.48 1.72
N LEU A 460 34.74 -6.96 2.86
CA LEU A 460 35.57 -6.20 3.82
C LEU A 460 36.37 -7.10 4.77
N ASP A 461 36.13 -8.41 4.77
CA ASP A 461 36.84 -9.38 5.60
C ASP A 461 37.28 -10.60 4.78
N ARG A 462 38.56 -10.95 4.88
CA ARG A 462 39.17 -12.13 4.22
C ARG A 462 38.54 -13.46 4.61
N HIS A 463 37.83 -13.54 5.73
CA HIS A 463 37.13 -14.76 6.14
C HIS A 463 35.77 -14.94 5.45
N THR A 464 35.23 -13.86 4.87
CA THR A 464 33.91 -13.83 4.22
C THR A 464 33.98 -13.44 2.75
N SER A 465 35.15 -13.03 2.25
CA SER A 465 35.36 -12.55 0.87
C SER A 465 35.06 -13.59 -0.21
N ASP A 466 35.13 -14.89 0.14
CA ASP A 466 34.83 -16.00 -0.76
C ASP A 466 33.33 -16.36 -0.79
N PHE A 467 32.50 -15.74 0.05
CA PHE A 467 31.05 -15.93 -0.01
C PHE A 467 30.51 -15.34 -1.30
N THR A 468 30.07 -16.23 -2.19
CA THR A 468 29.51 -15.80 -3.46
C THR A 468 28.21 -15.02 -3.25
N ARG A 469 27.99 -13.99 -4.08
CA ARG A 469 26.72 -13.25 -4.14
C ARG A 469 25.49 -14.16 -4.27
N ALA A 470 25.61 -15.26 -5.03
CA ALA A 470 24.52 -16.23 -5.19
C ALA A 470 24.15 -16.90 -3.85
N ALA A 471 25.14 -17.30 -3.06
CA ALA A 471 24.94 -17.88 -1.73
C ALA A 471 24.37 -16.85 -0.74
N LEU A 472 24.87 -15.61 -0.77
CA LEU A 472 24.37 -14.50 0.06
C LEU A 472 22.90 -14.18 -0.25
N ARG A 473 22.56 -14.10 -1.54
CA ARG A 473 21.18 -13.90 -2.00
C ARG A 473 20.27 -15.04 -1.56
N ASP A 474 20.69 -16.30 -1.73
CA ASP A 474 19.91 -17.45 -1.28
C ASP A 474 19.67 -17.41 0.23
N ALA A 475 20.70 -17.13 1.02
CA ALA A 475 20.57 -16.98 2.46
C ALA A 475 19.56 -15.88 2.84
N ILE A 476 19.60 -14.71 2.20
CA ILE A 476 18.63 -13.63 2.39
C ILE A 476 17.21 -14.12 2.09
N VAL A 477 16.98 -14.73 0.91
CA VAL A 477 15.67 -15.23 0.49
C VAL A 477 15.13 -16.27 1.47
N GLU A 478 15.96 -17.21 1.91
CA GLU A 478 15.56 -18.28 2.82
C GLU A 478 15.23 -17.74 4.21
N VAL A 479 16.03 -16.81 4.74
CA VAL A 479 15.77 -16.18 6.04
C VAL A 479 14.49 -15.34 6.00
N ILE A 480 14.28 -14.50 4.97
CA ILE A 480 13.05 -13.71 4.83
C ILE A 480 11.82 -14.62 4.67
N ALA A 481 11.92 -15.71 3.89
CA ALA A 481 10.81 -16.66 3.74
C ALA A 481 10.46 -17.39 5.04
N CYS A 482 11.44 -17.53 5.95
CA CYS A 482 11.27 -18.13 7.27
C CYS A 482 10.99 -17.11 8.38
N PHE A 483 10.85 -15.81 8.09
CA PHE A 483 10.57 -14.82 9.13
C PHE A 483 9.15 -15.00 9.70
N PRO A 484 8.97 -15.09 11.03
CA PRO A 484 7.69 -15.36 11.68
C PRO A 484 6.83 -14.11 11.90
N VAL A 485 7.43 -12.92 11.79
CA VAL A 485 6.80 -11.61 11.98
C VAL A 485 6.95 -10.76 10.72
N TYR A 486 6.28 -9.61 10.65
CA TYR A 486 6.44 -8.67 9.53
C TYR A 486 7.87 -8.13 9.47
N ARG A 487 8.44 -7.73 10.62
CA ARG A 487 9.83 -7.28 10.72
C ARG A 487 10.30 -7.27 12.17
N THR A 488 11.61 -7.17 12.37
CA THR A 488 12.22 -6.77 13.64
C THR A 488 12.41 -5.26 13.73
N TYR A 489 12.85 -4.77 14.89
CA TYR A 489 13.07 -3.34 15.19
C TYR A 489 14.48 -3.04 15.74
N ILE A 490 15.49 -3.62 15.11
CA ILE A 490 16.92 -3.33 15.33
C ILE A 490 17.22 -1.90 14.87
N SER A 491 17.92 -1.12 15.70
CA SER A 491 18.25 0.29 15.46
C SER A 491 19.60 0.68 16.07
N HIS A 492 19.93 1.98 16.06
CA HIS A 492 21.11 2.53 16.74
C HIS A 492 21.13 2.30 18.25
N GLU A 493 19.98 2.03 18.87
CA GLU A 493 19.87 1.73 20.30
C GLU A 493 20.26 0.28 20.63
N GLY A 494 20.43 -0.57 19.62
CA GLY A 494 20.83 -1.97 19.76
C GLY A 494 19.74 -2.95 19.31
N VAL A 495 19.89 -4.19 19.78
CA VAL A 495 19.02 -5.33 19.44
C VAL A 495 18.27 -5.77 20.69
N ARG A 496 16.93 -5.77 20.64
CA ARG A 496 16.09 -6.31 21.73
C ARG A 496 16.20 -7.84 21.79
N GLU A 497 15.98 -8.43 22.97
CA GLU A 497 15.99 -9.89 23.12
C GLU A 497 14.97 -10.59 22.21
N ASP A 498 13.77 -10.03 22.07
CA ASP A 498 12.73 -10.56 21.17
C ASP A 498 13.20 -10.57 19.71
N ASP A 499 13.79 -9.46 19.24
CA ASP A 499 14.32 -9.36 17.87
C ASP A 499 15.47 -10.34 17.65
N ARG A 500 16.36 -10.49 18.65
CA ARG A 500 17.45 -11.48 18.62
C ARG A 500 16.90 -12.89 18.53
N TYR A 501 15.86 -13.23 19.28
CA TYR A 501 15.21 -14.53 19.22
C TYR A 501 14.61 -14.78 17.83
N ILE A 502 13.88 -13.81 17.28
CA ILE A 502 13.24 -13.90 15.95
C ILE A 502 14.27 -14.16 14.85
N VAL A 503 15.36 -13.37 14.81
CA VAL A 503 16.42 -13.53 13.80
C VAL A 503 17.07 -14.90 13.92
N ASN A 504 17.46 -15.32 15.12
CA ASN A 504 18.07 -16.63 15.33
C ASN A 504 17.12 -17.77 14.93
N TRP A 505 15.83 -17.66 15.26
CA TRP A 505 14.83 -18.65 14.88
C TRP A 505 14.69 -18.77 13.37
N ALA A 506 14.52 -17.64 12.67
CA ALA A 506 14.39 -17.60 11.22
C ALA A 506 15.62 -18.17 10.51
N VAL A 507 16.83 -17.78 10.95
CA VAL A 507 18.11 -18.27 10.43
C VAL A 507 18.25 -19.79 10.65
N ASN A 508 17.88 -20.30 11.82
CA ASN A 508 17.97 -21.73 12.11
C ASN A 508 17.02 -22.59 11.27
N ILE A 509 15.85 -22.07 10.92
CA ILE A 509 14.91 -22.76 10.02
C ILE A 509 15.39 -22.67 8.58
N ALA A 510 15.82 -21.49 8.13
CA ALA A 510 16.36 -21.27 6.79
C ALA A 510 17.53 -22.20 6.49
N ARG A 511 18.47 -22.34 7.45
CA ARG A 511 19.62 -23.26 7.37
C ARG A 511 19.22 -24.72 7.14
N LYS A 512 18.09 -25.16 7.70
CA LYS A 512 17.59 -26.54 7.54
C LYS A 512 16.87 -26.76 6.21
N ARG A 513 16.41 -25.69 5.56
CA ARG A 513 15.66 -25.73 4.29
C ARG A 513 16.57 -25.53 3.08
N SER A 514 17.70 -24.85 3.24
CA SER A 514 18.64 -24.56 2.15
C SER A 514 19.77 -25.59 2.05
N ILE A 515 20.35 -25.68 0.85
CA ILE A 515 21.62 -26.40 0.58
C ILE A 515 22.86 -25.49 0.68
N THR A 516 22.65 -24.17 0.86
CA THR A 516 23.71 -23.18 1.03
C THR A 516 24.55 -23.48 2.28
N GLU A 517 25.86 -23.20 2.19
CA GLU A 517 26.79 -23.49 3.28
C GLU A 517 26.37 -22.82 4.60
N PRO A 518 26.37 -23.54 5.73
CA PRO A 518 25.94 -23.01 7.03
C PRO A 518 26.63 -21.72 7.48
N SER A 519 27.92 -21.54 7.12
CA SER A 519 28.73 -20.37 7.48
C SER A 519 28.17 -19.06 6.91
N VAL A 520 27.49 -19.11 5.76
CA VAL A 520 26.84 -17.94 5.14
C VAL A 520 25.65 -17.48 5.98
N PHE A 521 24.90 -18.42 6.56
CA PHE A 521 23.80 -18.13 7.48
C PHE A 521 24.30 -17.57 8.82
N ASP A 522 25.41 -18.11 9.34
CA ASP A 522 26.06 -17.57 10.55
C ASP A 522 26.53 -16.13 10.33
N PHE A 523 27.12 -15.85 9.16
CA PHE A 523 27.52 -14.50 8.77
C PHE A 523 26.33 -13.55 8.65
N LEU A 524 25.27 -13.92 7.93
CA LEU A 524 24.07 -13.10 7.83
C LEU A 524 23.45 -12.82 9.21
N CYS A 525 23.37 -13.83 10.07
CA CYS A 525 22.89 -13.66 11.44
C CYS A 525 23.76 -12.66 12.22
N GLY A 526 25.08 -12.80 12.15
CA GLY A 526 26.04 -11.90 12.80
C GLY A 526 25.95 -10.46 12.28
N VAL A 527 25.70 -10.27 10.98
CA VAL A 527 25.48 -8.93 10.40
C VAL A 527 24.17 -8.32 10.90
N LEU A 528 23.07 -9.08 10.86
CA LEU A 528 21.75 -8.61 11.31
C LEU A 528 21.75 -8.22 12.80
N LEU A 529 22.43 -8.99 13.64
CA LEU A 529 22.49 -8.77 15.09
C LEU A 529 23.62 -7.81 15.51
N GLY A 530 24.44 -7.34 14.56
CA GLY A 530 25.61 -6.50 14.82
C GLY A 530 26.81 -7.21 15.43
N ASP A 531 26.69 -8.51 15.74
CA ASP A 531 27.73 -9.32 16.38
C ASP A 531 28.98 -9.45 15.48
N ALA A 532 28.81 -9.48 14.14
CA ALA A 532 29.92 -9.49 13.18
C ALA A 532 30.75 -8.20 13.18
N GLY A 533 30.21 -7.12 13.76
CA GLY A 533 30.86 -5.82 13.88
C GLY A 533 31.79 -5.69 15.08
N HIS A 534 31.83 -6.65 16.00
CA HIS A 534 32.69 -6.58 17.18
C HIS A 534 34.17 -6.51 16.79
N GLY A 535 34.87 -5.49 17.30
CA GLY A 535 36.29 -5.25 16.97
C GLY A 535 36.54 -4.70 15.55
N LYS A 536 35.49 -4.35 14.79
CA LYS A 536 35.59 -3.75 13.46
C LYS A 536 35.56 -2.22 13.51
N PRO A 537 36.10 -1.52 12.47
CA PRO A 537 35.98 -0.07 12.34
C PRO A 537 34.52 0.41 12.36
N GLU A 538 34.30 1.64 12.80
CA GLU A 538 32.97 2.24 12.87
C GLU A 538 32.23 2.24 11.53
N SER A 539 32.93 2.50 10.42
CA SER A 539 32.36 2.44 9.07
C SER A 539 31.78 1.06 8.72
N GLN A 540 32.44 -0.03 9.13
CA GLN A 540 31.95 -1.39 8.90
C GLN A 540 30.74 -1.71 9.78
N ARG A 541 30.80 -1.32 11.07
CA ARG A 541 29.66 -1.49 12.00
C ARG A 541 28.43 -0.72 11.52
N ARG A 542 28.63 0.49 11.01
CA ARG A 542 27.57 1.32 10.42
C ARG A 542 26.97 0.65 9.19
N ALA A 543 27.77 0.14 8.26
CA ALA A 543 27.29 -0.58 7.09
C ALA A 543 26.46 -1.83 7.45
N MET A 544 26.88 -2.59 8.48
CA MET A 544 26.12 -3.75 8.97
C MET A 544 24.77 -3.36 9.58
N LEU A 545 24.74 -2.29 10.37
CA LEU A 545 23.49 -1.77 10.94
C LEU A 545 22.57 -1.21 9.85
N GLU A 546 23.11 -0.48 8.88
CA GLU A 546 22.35 0.02 7.73
C GLU A 546 21.71 -1.13 6.94
N PHE A 547 22.47 -2.21 6.71
CA PHE A 547 21.95 -3.43 6.11
C PHE A 547 20.83 -4.06 6.95
N ALA A 548 21.02 -4.20 8.27
CA ALA A 548 19.99 -4.75 9.16
C ALA A 548 18.70 -3.91 9.12
N MET A 549 18.81 -2.59 9.17
CA MET A 549 17.67 -1.69 9.10
C MET A 549 16.97 -1.74 7.72
N LYS A 550 17.73 -1.88 6.63
CA LYS A 550 17.19 -2.05 5.27
C LYS A 550 16.50 -3.41 5.10
N PHE A 551 17.08 -4.48 5.65
CA PHE A 551 16.50 -5.83 5.63
C PHE A 551 15.09 -5.83 6.24
N GLN A 552 14.90 -5.11 7.35
CA GLN A 552 13.61 -4.98 8.03
C GLN A 552 12.54 -4.25 7.18
N GLN A 553 12.94 -3.35 6.29
CA GLN A 553 12.02 -2.70 5.34
C GLN A 553 11.58 -3.64 4.19
N VAL A 554 12.27 -4.78 3.99
CA VAL A 554 11.94 -5.77 2.95
C VAL A 554 11.14 -6.94 3.52
N THR A 555 11.35 -7.34 4.78
CA THR A 555 10.57 -8.46 5.37
C THR A 555 9.08 -8.17 5.47
N SER A 556 8.72 -6.90 5.72
CA SER A 556 7.32 -6.46 5.86
C SER A 556 6.52 -6.59 4.55
N PRO A 557 6.94 -5.98 3.41
CA PRO A 557 6.26 -6.16 2.13
C PRO A 557 6.20 -7.62 1.69
N VAL A 558 7.27 -8.40 1.91
CA VAL A 558 7.28 -9.83 1.57
C VAL A 558 6.25 -10.60 2.40
N THR A 559 6.05 -10.23 3.66
CA THR A 559 5.02 -10.86 4.52
C THR A 559 3.62 -10.46 4.08
N ALA A 560 3.35 -9.17 3.86
CA ALA A 560 2.04 -8.72 3.37
C ALA A 560 1.67 -9.39 2.04
N LYS A 561 2.55 -9.29 1.02
CA LYS A 561 2.28 -9.83 -0.31
C LYS A 561 2.31 -11.36 -0.36
N GLY A 562 3.21 -11.98 0.40
CA GLY A 562 3.38 -13.43 0.43
C GLY A 562 2.31 -14.14 1.26
N VAL A 563 1.85 -13.53 2.36
CA VAL A 563 0.87 -14.13 3.27
C VAL A 563 -0.53 -13.61 2.97
N GLU A 564 -0.79 -12.32 3.13
CA GLU A 564 -2.13 -11.76 3.02
C GLU A 564 -2.66 -11.77 1.58
N ASP A 565 -1.81 -11.41 0.61
CA ASP A 565 -2.21 -11.30 -0.79
C ASP A 565 -1.85 -12.56 -1.61
N THR A 566 -1.44 -13.65 -0.97
CA THR A 566 -1.17 -14.91 -1.69
C THR A 566 -1.54 -16.14 -0.86
N ALA A 567 -0.94 -16.36 0.31
CA ALA A 567 -1.20 -17.56 1.10
C ALA A 567 -2.65 -17.65 1.58
N PHE A 568 -3.26 -16.52 1.96
CA PHE A 568 -4.68 -16.44 2.35
C PHE A 568 -5.64 -16.79 1.20
N TYR A 569 -5.23 -16.67 -0.06
CA TYR A 569 -6.04 -17.09 -1.20
C TYR A 569 -5.74 -18.53 -1.65
N ARG A 570 -4.80 -19.21 -0.98
CA ARG A 570 -4.35 -20.58 -1.27
C ARG A 570 -4.68 -21.61 -0.18
N TYR A 571 -5.10 -21.14 0.99
CA TYR A 571 -5.45 -21.96 2.14
C TYR A 571 -6.89 -21.68 2.57
N ASN A 572 -7.85 -22.16 1.78
CA ASN A 572 -9.26 -21.81 1.91
C ASN A 572 -10.01 -22.65 2.96
N ARG A 573 -9.31 -23.18 3.97
CA ARG A 573 -9.88 -24.10 5.00
C ARG A 573 -11.14 -23.53 5.65
N LEU A 574 -11.05 -22.28 6.10
CA LEU A 574 -12.15 -21.50 6.65
C LEU A 574 -11.84 -20.01 6.47
N ILE A 575 -12.45 -19.36 5.48
CA ILE A 575 -11.95 -18.06 4.99
C ILE A 575 -12.28 -16.87 5.89
N CYS A 576 -13.11 -17.02 6.93
CA CYS A 576 -13.24 -15.97 7.94
C CYS A 576 -11.92 -15.76 8.68
N LEU A 577 -11.07 -16.79 8.78
CA LEU A 577 -9.75 -16.65 9.40
C LEU A 577 -8.74 -16.00 8.45
N ASN A 578 -9.00 -15.95 7.14
CA ASN A 578 -8.08 -15.44 6.13
C ASN A 578 -8.18 -13.90 6.06
N GLU A 579 -7.79 -13.26 7.15
CA GLU A 579 -7.99 -11.83 7.40
C GLU A 579 -6.69 -11.16 7.84
N VAL A 580 -6.53 -9.88 7.49
CA VAL A 580 -5.37 -9.06 7.84
C VAL A 580 -5.12 -9.13 9.35
N GLY A 581 -3.88 -9.47 9.73
CA GLY A 581 -3.47 -9.67 11.12
C GLY A 581 -3.82 -11.00 11.77
N ASN A 582 -4.44 -11.93 11.06
CA ASN A 582 -4.67 -13.27 11.60
C ASN A 582 -3.56 -14.27 11.25
N GLU A 583 -3.33 -15.24 12.14
CA GLU A 583 -2.36 -16.32 11.95
C GLU A 583 -3.09 -17.66 11.71
N LEU A 584 -3.06 -18.18 10.49
CA LEU A 584 -3.82 -19.39 10.11
C LEU A 584 -3.29 -20.70 10.72
N ARG A 585 -2.16 -20.65 11.44
CA ARG A 585 -1.71 -21.75 12.32
C ARG A 585 -2.68 -21.95 13.48
N ARG A 586 -3.34 -20.88 13.93
CA ARG A 586 -4.34 -20.90 14.99
C ARG A 586 -5.72 -21.18 14.39
N PHE A 587 -6.50 -22.04 15.06
CA PHE A 587 -7.89 -22.32 14.71
C PHE A 587 -8.72 -22.22 15.98
N GLY A 588 -9.32 -21.04 16.20
CA GLY A 588 -10.09 -20.78 17.39
C GLY A 588 -9.27 -20.21 18.55
N VAL A 589 -9.91 -19.48 19.47
CA VAL A 589 -9.37 -19.16 20.80
C VAL A 589 -10.37 -19.50 21.89
N THR A 590 -9.89 -19.81 23.09
CA THR A 590 -10.75 -20.03 24.27
C THR A 590 -11.20 -18.71 24.87
N SER A 591 -12.31 -18.70 25.60
CA SER A 591 -12.77 -17.51 26.35
C SER A 591 -11.73 -17.06 27.39
N THR A 592 -10.97 -17.98 28.00
CA THR A 592 -9.86 -17.62 28.90
C THR A 592 -8.78 -16.81 28.18
N ALA A 593 -8.40 -17.22 26.96
CA ALA A 593 -7.43 -16.48 26.16
C ALA A 593 -7.96 -15.10 25.73
N LEU A 594 -9.26 -15.01 25.40
CA LEU A 594 -9.93 -13.73 25.11
C LEU A 594 -9.85 -12.78 26.31
N HIS A 595 -10.21 -13.25 27.51
CA HIS A 595 -10.15 -12.42 28.72
C HIS A 595 -8.72 -12.01 29.07
N GLN A 596 -7.74 -12.92 28.92
CA GLN A 596 -6.33 -12.60 29.15
C GLN A 596 -5.83 -11.50 28.21
N ALA A 597 -6.13 -11.60 26.92
CA ALA A 597 -5.77 -10.57 25.94
C ALA A 597 -6.42 -9.22 26.25
N ASN A 598 -7.66 -9.20 26.75
CA ASN A 598 -8.33 -7.98 27.17
C ASN A 598 -7.70 -7.36 28.44
N LEU A 599 -7.25 -8.19 29.41
CA LEU A 599 -6.53 -7.73 30.59
C LEU A 599 -5.17 -7.13 30.23
N GLU A 600 -4.44 -7.76 29.31
CA GLU A 600 -3.17 -7.25 28.78
C GLU A 600 -3.37 -5.92 28.06
N ARG A 601 -4.41 -5.81 27.23
CA ARG A 601 -4.76 -4.53 26.58
C ARG A 601 -5.12 -3.45 27.59
N ALA A 602 -5.91 -3.76 28.62
CA ALA A 602 -6.26 -2.80 29.67
C ALA A 602 -5.02 -2.24 30.39
N LYS A 603 -3.98 -3.07 30.54
CA LYS A 603 -2.74 -2.71 31.23
C LYS A 603 -1.79 -1.90 30.35
N SER A 604 -1.53 -2.38 29.14
CA SER A 604 -0.44 -1.84 28.30
C SER A 604 -0.93 -0.90 27.19
N TRP A 605 -2.14 -1.12 26.66
CA TRP A 605 -2.67 -0.40 25.50
C TRP A 605 -4.16 -0.06 25.63
N PRO A 606 -4.59 0.61 26.73
CA PRO A 606 -6.02 0.86 27.02
C PRO A 606 -6.71 1.78 26.01
N HIS A 607 -5.94 2.41 25.11
CA HIS A 607 -6.40 3.39 24.14
C HIS A 607 -6.11 2.97 22.69
N ALA A 608 -5.71 1.72 22.48
CA ALA A 608 -5.63 1.12 21.14
C ALA A 608 -7.02 1.03 20.51
N MET A 609 -7.09 1.10 19.18
CA MET A 609 -8.36 0.90 18.48
C MET A 609 -8.80 -0.56 18.52
N LEU A 610 -10.12 -0.76 18.53
CA LEU A 610 -10.79 -2.05 18.47
C LEU A 610 -11.55 -2.12 17.14
N ALA A 611 -10.82 -2.37 16.06
CA ALA A 611 -11.41 -2.53 14.74
C ALA A 611 -11.99 -3.94 14.56
N THR A 612 -13.10 -4.01 13.85
CA THR A 612 -13.69 -5.25 13.34
C THR A 612 -13.88 -5.21 11.83
N SER A 613 -14.00 -4.04 11.19
CA SER A 613 -13.92 -3.89 9.73
C SER A 613 -13.03 -2.71 9.42
N THR A 614 -12.33 -2.75 8.29
CA THR A 614 -11.57 -1.60 7.78
C THR A 614 -11.68 -1.53 6.25
N HIS A 615 -11.08 -0.50 5.66
CA HIS A 615 -10.96 -0.39 4.20
C HIS A 615 -10.03 -1.45 3.59
N ASP A 616 -9.24 -2.17 4.39
CA ASP A 616 -8.30 -3.21 3.92
C ASP A 616 -8.63 -4.63 4.41
N THR A 617 -9.59 -4.78 5.33
CA THR A 617 -10.07 -6.13 5.70
C THR A 617 -10.58 -6.86 4.46
N LYS A 618 -10.16 -8.12 4.31
CA LYS A 618 -10.49 -8.99 3.18
C LYS A 618 -11.99 -9.30 3.13
N ARG A 619 -12.73 -9.19 4.24
CA ARG A 619 -14.20 -9.24 4.30
C ARG A 619 -14.69 -8.33 5.44
N SER A 620 -15.95 -7.90 5.41
CA SER A 620 -16.56 -7.20 6.55
C SER A 620 -16.75 -8.12 7.77
N GLU A 621 -16.95 -7.49 8.92
CA GLU A 621 -17.12 -8.16 10.21
C GLU A 621 -18.30 -9.14 10.25
N ASP A 622 -19.45 -8.81 9.66
CA ASP A 622 -20.60 -9.72 9.63
C ASP A 622 -20.43 -10.85 8.62
N ALA A 623 -19.76 -10.59 7.50
CA ALA A 623 -19.45 -11.63 6.53
C ALA A 623 -18.54 -12.70 7.16
N ARG A 624 -17.55 -12.28 7.96
CA ARG A 624 -16.75 -13.22 8.75
C ARG A 624 -17.55 -13.91 9.84
N ALA A 625 -18.43 -13.19 10.56
CA ALA A 625 -19.26 -13.75 11.60
C ALA A 625 -20.20 -14.87 11.09
N ARG A 626 -20.73 -14.73 9.87
CA ARG A 626 -21.51 -15.78 9.18
C ARG A 626 -20.65 -16.98 8.80
N ILE A 627 -19.53 -16.74 8.14
CA ILE A 627 -18.63 -17.82 7.70
C ILE A 627 -18.10 -18.61 8.90
N ALA A 628 -17.88 -17.98 10.06
CA ALA A 628 -17.43 -18.64 11.28
C ALA A 628 -18.38 -19.77 11.74
N VAL A 629 -19.70 -19.65 11.49
CA VAL A 629 -20.71 -20.67 11.83
C VAL A 629 -20.43 -22.03 11.15
N ILE A 630 -19.76 -22.03 9.98
CA ILE A 630 -19.34 -23.26 9.30
C ILE A 630 -18.48 -24.14 10.22
N SER A 631 -17.70 -23.53 11.12
CA SER A 631 -16.86 -24.27 12.08
C SER A 631 -17.67 -25.07 13.11
N GLU A 632 -18.89 -24.63 13.44
CA GLU A 632 -19.80 -25.34 14.35
C GLU A 632 -20.58 -26.45 13.65
N LEU A 633 -20.77 -26.33 12.33
CA LEU A 633 -21.59 -27.23 11.52
C LEU A 633 -20.81 -27.92 10.38
N PRO A 634 -19.62 -28.52 10.63
CA PRO A 634 -18.74 -29.03 9.57
C PRO A 634 -19.35 -30.16 8.74
N GLU A 635 -20.23 -30.96 9.34
CA GLU A 635 -20.91 -32.07 8.67
C GLU A 635 -22.07 -31.60 7.78
N LEU A 636 -22.81 -30.58 8.23
CA LEU A 636 -23.85 -29.94 7.42
C LEU A 636 -23.22 -29.27 6.19
N TRP A 637 -22.13 -28.52 6.41
CA TRP A 637 -21.34 -27.93 5.33
C TRP A 637 -20.86 -28.97 4.32
N ALA A 638 -20.27 -30.08 4.79
CA ALA A 638 -19.80 -31.16 3.91
C ALA A 638 -20.95 -31.83 3.10
N LEU A 639 -22.12 -32.01 3.72
CA LEU A 639 -23.30 -32.54 3.05
C LEU A 639 -23.72 -31.63 1.88
N HIS A 640 -23.84 -30.33 2.12
CA HIS A 640 -24.25 -29.36 1.11
C HIS A 640 -23.19 -29.19 0.02
N LEU A 641 -21.90 -29.13 0.35
CA LEU A 641 -20.82 -29.11 -0.65
C LEU A 641 -20.89 -30.27 -1.66
N SER A 642 -21.22 -31.47 -1.18
CA SER A 642 -21.40 -32.65 -2.03
C SER A 642 -22.60 -32.51 -2.97
N ARG A 643 -23.70 -31.90 -2.50
CA ARG A 643 -24.88 -31.60 -3.32
C ARG A 643 -24.58 -30.52 -4.36
N TRP A 644 -24.03 -29.39 -3.94
CA TRP A 644 -23.70 -28.26 -4.82
C TRP A 644 -22.71 -28.66 -5.90
N THR A 645 -21.70 -29.46 -5.55
CA THR A 645 -20.75 -30.02 -6.53
C THR A 645 -21.43 -30.81 -7.65
N LYS A 646 -22.49 -31.56 -7.33
CA LYS A 646 -23.27 -32.34 -8.29
C LYS A 646 -24.17 -31.44 -9.13
N LEU A 647 -24.91 -30.54 -8.47
CA LEU A 647 -25.83 -29.60 -9.12
C LEU A 647 -25.11 -28.66 -10.08
N ASN A 648 -23.91 -28.22 -9.74
CA ASN A 648 -23.11 -27.28 -10.53
C ASN A 648 -22.09 -27.97 -11.46
N ARG A 649 -22.14 -29.31 -11.61
CA ARG A 649 -21.15 -30.05 -12.39
C ARG A 649 -21.10 -29.62 -13.86
N SER A 650 -22.25 -29.35 -14.46
CA SER A 650 -22.35 -28.91 -15.86
C SER A 650 -21.87 -27.48 -16.08
N LYS A 651 -21.77 -26.67 -15.02
CA LYS A 651 -21.34 -25.26 -15.08
C LYS A 651 -19.81 -25.12 -15.13
N ARG A 652 -19.06 -26.16 -14.74
CA ARG A 652 -17.58 -26.16 -14.77
C ARG A 652 -17.06 -26.41 -16.19
N ARG A 653 -15.94 -25.77 -16.53
CA ARG A 653 -15.23 -25.98 -17.80
C ARG A 653 -13.85 -26.60 -17.58
N GLN A 654 -13.24 -27.06 -18.67
CA GLN A 654 -11.83 -27.46 -18.69
C GLN A 654 -11.05 -26.40 -19.44
N VAL A 655 -10.03 -25.83 -18.80
CA VAL A 655 -9.09 -24.84 -19.36
C VAL A 655 -7.69 -25.34 -19.02
N ASP A 656 -6.80 -25.52 -20.00
CA ASP A 656 -5.43 -26.02 -19.79
C ASP A 656 -5.32 -27.31 -18.96
N ARG A 657 -6.28 -28.24 -19.14
CA ARG A 657 -6.42 -29.49 -18.35
C ARG A 657 -6.75 -29.28 -16.86
N LEU A 658 -7.03 -28.06 -16.45
CA LEU A 658 -7.56 -27.71 -15.14
C LEU A 658 -9.07 -27.55 -15.23
N SER A 659 -9.77 -28.03 -14.20
CA SER A 659 -11.18 -27.65 -14.00
C SER A 659 -11.23 -26.16 -13.64
N ALA A 660 -12.16 -25.42 -14.22
CA ALA A 660 -12.44 -24.03 -13.92
C ALA A 660 -13.91 -23.89 -13.48
N PRO A 661 -14.19 -23.50 -12.22
CA PRO A 661 -13.24 -23.41 -11.11
C PRO A 661 -12.57 -24.75 -10.79
N ASN A 662 -11.33 -24.69 -10.27
CA ASN A 662 -10.70 -25.82 -9.62
C ASN A 662 -11.37 -26.06 -8.25
N ARG A 663 -11.02 -27.15 -7.54
CA ARG A 663 -11.70 -27.47 -6.27
C ARG A 663 -11.43 -26.48 -5.14
N ASP A 664 -10.28 -25.82 -5.13
CA ASP A 664 -9.95 -24.81 -4.12
C ASP A 664 -10.72 -23.51 -4.40
N ASP A 665 -10.82 -23.11 -5.67
CA ASP A 665 -11.62 -21.96 -6.11
C ASP A 665 -13.11 -22.19 -5.86
N GLU A 666 -13.62 -23.39 -6.17
CA GLU A 666 -15.03 -23.75 -5.93
C GLU A 666 -15.37 -23.70 -4.42
N TYR A 667 -14.46 -24.19 -3.56
CA TYR A 667 -14.62 -24.13 -2.11
C TYR A 667 -14.58 -22.69 -1.57
N LEU A 668 -13.74 -21.84 -2.15
CA LEU A 668 -13.67 -20.40 -1.86
C LEU A 668 -14.96 -19.67 -2.26
N ILE A 669 -15.47 -19.95 -3.46
CA ILE A 669 -16.70 -19.33 -3.99
C ILE A 669 -17.89 -19.60 -3.08
N TYR A 670 -18.09 -20.84 -2.64
CA TYR A 670 -19.23 -21.17 -1.77
C TYR A 670 -19.14 -20.47 -0.41
N GLN A 671 -17.96 -20.41 0.22
CA GLN A 671 -17.80 -19.67 1.49
C GLN A 671 -17.98 -18.17 1.31
N ALA A 672 -17.45 -17.59 0.23
CA ALA A 672 -17.62 -16.16 -0.05
C ALA A 672 -19.09 -15.81 -0.29
N LEU A 673 -19.83 -16.68 -0.99
CA LEU A 673 -21.26 -16.51 -1.19
C LEU A 673 -22.02 -16.57 0.14
N THR A 674 -21.71 -17.53 1.02
CA THR A 674 -22.26 -17.60 2.39
C THR A 674 -22.00 -16.33 3.19
N GLY A 675 -20.81 -15.73 3.05
CA GLY A 675 -20.50 -14.48 3.72
C GLY A 675 -21.38 -13.30 3.31
N ILE A 676 -21.91 -13.27 2.08
CA ILE A 676 -22.60 -12.08 1.55
C ILE A 676 -24.03 -12.29 1.06
N TRP A 677 -24.55 -13.52 1.11
CA TRP A 677 -25.87 -13.82 0.56
C TRP A 677 -27.00 -13.17 1.35
N THR A 678 -27.98 -12.62 0.65
CA THR A 678 -29.27 -12.24 1.22
C THR A 678 -30.39 -12.64 0.26
N PRO A 679 -31.58 -13.02 0.76
CA PRO A 679 -32.69 -13.48 -0.09
C PRO A 679 -33.29 -12.36 -0.96
N THR A 680 -33.14 -11.10 -0.55
CA THR A 680 -33.76 -9.93 -1.21
C THR A 680 -32.79 -9.13 -2.09
N GLN A 681 -31.54 -9.58 -2.27
CA GLN A 681 -30.58 -8.85 -3.10
C GLN A 681 -30.89 -8.93 -4.58
N ASP A 682 -30.57 -7.87 -5.29
CA ASP A 682 -30.51 -7.85 -6.74
C ASP A 682 -29.48 -8.88 -7.24
N SER A 683 -29.96 -9.84 -8.02
CA SER A 683 -29.14 -10.93 -8.57
C SER A 683 -28.07 -10.41 -9.51
N ALA A 684 -28.34 -9.37 -10.31
CA ALA A 684 -27.37 -8.80 -11.24
C ALA A 684 -26.19 -8.19 -10.46
N ARG A 685 -26.49 -7.41 -9.42
CA ARG A 685 -25.50 -6.80 -8.54
C ARG A 685 -24.68 -7.84 -7.78
N LEU A 686 -25.31 -8.93 -7.31
CA LEU A 686 -24.58 -10.02 -6.64
C LEU A 686 -23.60 -10.71 -7.60
N ILE A 687 -24.04 -10.99 -8.83
CA ILE A 687 -23.19 -11.62 -9.87
C ILE A 687 -21.96 -10.75 -10.12
N GLU A 688 -22.15 -9.45 -10.34
CA GLU A 688 -21.04 -8.50 -10.57
C GLU A 688 -20.03 -8.51 -9.42
N ARG A 689 -20.51 -8.39 -8.18
CA ARG A 689 -19.66 -8.42 -6.97
C ARG A 689 -18.88 -9.72 -6.84
N MET A 690 -19.55 -10.86 -7.06
CA MET A 690 -18.91 -12.18 -6.98
C MET A 690 -17.92 -12.40 -8.13
N GLN A 691 -18.20 -11.93 -9.35
CA GLN A 691 -17.29 -12.01 -10.49
C GLN A 691 -16.02 -11.20 -10.25
N ALA A 692 -16.15 -9.95 -9.80
CA ALA A 692 -15.02 -9.11 -9.43
C ALA A 692 -14.17 -9.77 -8.33
N TYR A 693 -14.82 -10.33 -7.31
CA TYR A 693 -14.14 -11.03 -6.24
C TYR A 693 -13.38 -12.28 -6.70
N VAL A 694 -13.97 -13.16 -7.51
CA VAL A 694 -13.30 -14.40 -7.93
C VAL A 694 -12.12 -14.15 -8.85
N ILE A 695 -12.19 -13.11 -9.71
CA ILE A 695 -11.04 -12.67 -10.51
C ILE A 695 -9.92 -12.20 -9.56
N LYS A 696 -10.21 -11.27 -8.65
CA LYS A 696 -9.22 -10.76 -7.69
C LYS A 696 -8.61 -11.90 -6.87
N ALA A 697 -9.44 -12.75 -6.27
CA ALA A 697 -8.99 -13.87 -5.47
C ALA A 697 -8.12 -14.87 -6.25
N SER A 698 -8.47 -15.19 -7.50
CA SER A 698 -7.69 -16.11 -8.33
C SER A 698 -6.36 -15.50 -8.78
N ARG A 699 -6.35 -14.19 -9.11
CA ARG A 699 -5.12 -13.45 -9.42
C ARG A 699 -4.20 -13.32 -8.20
N GLU A 700 -4.75 -13.11 -7.01
CA GLU A 700 -3.98 -13.10 -5.77
C GLU A 700 -3.43 -14.49 -5.41
N ALA A 701 -4.18 -15.55 -5.66
CA ALA A 701 -3.70 -16.91 -5.49
C ALA A 701 -2.54 -17.27 -6.43
N LYS A 702 -2.33 -16.57 -7.56
CA LYS A 702 -1.17 -16.74 -8.46
C LYS A 702 -0.93 -18.21 -8.85
N ARG A 703 -2.00 -18.99 -9.09
CA ARG A 703 -1.95 -20.42 -9.44
C ARG A 703 -2.39 -20.66 -10.88
N SER A 704 -3.62 -20.27 -11.21
CA SER A 704 -4.19 -20.43 -12.56
C SER A 704 -4.14 -19.14 -13.39
N THR A 705 -4.15 -17.99 -12.71
CA THR A 705 -4.03 -16.65 -13.29
C THR A 705 -3.25 -15.75 -12.31
N SER A 706 -2.79 -14.58 -12.76
CA SER A 706 -2.08 -13.59 -11.96
C SER A 706 -2.27 -12.19 -12.53
N TRP A 707 -1.98 -11.15 -11.75
CA TRP A 707 -1.96 -9.77 -12.26
C TRP A 707 -0.90 -9.55 -13.36
N LEU A 708 0.24 -10.26 -13.27
CA LEU A 708 1.35 -10.13 -14.23
C LEU A 708 1.04 -10.81 -15.56
N ASN A 709 0.47 -12.01 -15.50
CA ASN A 709 0.07 -12.80 -16.66
C ASN A 709 -1.35 -13.33 -16.44
N PRO A 710 -2.38 -12.57 -16.84
CA PRO A 710 -3.76 -13.01 -16.76
C PRO A 710 -4.02 -14.21 -17.69
N ASN A 711 -4.68 -15.25 -17.18
CA ASN A 711 -5.24 -16.33 -18.00
C ASN A 711 -6.71 -16.00 -18.29
N GLU A 712 -6.96 -15.32 -19.41
CA GLU A 712 -8.28 -14.82 -19.79
C GLU A 712 -9.32 -15.94 -19.94
N GLU A 713 -8.93 -17.10 -20.46
CA GLU A 713 -9.84 -18.25 -20.60
C GLU A 713 -10.29 -18.79 -19.24
N TYR A 714 -9.37 -18.90 -18.29
CA TYR A 714 -9.68 -19.35 -16.93
C TYR A 714 -10.55 -18.32 -16.20
N GLU A 715 -10.22 -17.03 -16.30
CA GLU A 715 -11.00 -15.94 -15.70
C GLU A 715 -12.41 -15.88 -16.27
N LYS A 716 -12.56 -16.01 -17.60
CA LYS A 716 -13.87 -16.10 -18.24
C LYS A 716 -14.66 -17.31 -17.74
N ALA A 717 -14.01 -18.46 -17.58
CA ALA A 717 -14.67 -19.67 -17.06
C ALA A 717 -15.14 -19.50 -15.60
N LEU A 718 -14.38 -18.80 -14.75
CA LEU A 718 -14.82 -18.44 -13.39
C LEU A 718 -16.04 -17.51 -13.42
N CYS A 719 -16.01 -16.47 -14.27
CA CYS A 719 -17.12 -15.53 -14.40
C CYS A 719 -18.40 -16.20 -14.92
N ASP A 720 -18.26 -17.04 -15.94
CA ASP A 720 -19.36 -17.82 -16.51
C ASP A 720 -19.93 -18.81 -15.48
N PHE A 721 -19.08 -19.40 -14.63
CA PHE A 721 -19.52 -20.26 -13.52
C PHE A 721 -20.35 -19.47 -12.50
N VAL A 722 -19.87 -18.30 -12.04
CA VAL A 722 -20.60 -17.44 -11.08
C VAL A 722 -21.94 -16.97 -11.66
N ALA A 723 -21.95 -16.53 -12.92
CA ALA A 723 -23.19 -16.12 -13.59
C ALA A 723 -24.22 -17.27 -13.59
N GLN A 724 -23.83 -18.45 -14.08
CA GLN A 724 -24.72 -19.62 -14.09
C GLN A 724 -25.05 -20.16 -12.70
N LEU A 725 -24.19 -19.93 -11.70
CA LEU A 725 -24.42 -20.33 -10.32
C LEU A 725 -25.63 -19.59 -9.75
N LEU A 726 -25.75 -18.30 -10.08
CA LEU A 726 -26.71 -17.36 -9.53
C LEU A 726 -27.88 -17.02 -10.46
N ASP A 727 -27.83 -17.51 -11.71
CA ASP A 727 -28.87 -17.29 -12.71
C ASP A 727 -30.21 -17.93 -12.35
N ASN A 728 -31.30 -17.31 -12.82
CA ASN A 728 -32.70 -17.74 -12.68
C ASN A 728 -33.06 -18.26 -11.26
N PRO A 729 -33.02 -17.42 -10.21
CA PRO A 729 -33.20 -17.85 -8.82
C PRO A 729 -34.43 -18.72 -8.57
N GLU A 730 -35.56 -18.41 -9.20
CA GLU A 730 -36.82 -19.15 -9.03
C GLU A 730 -36.74 -20.62 -9.46
N ARG A 731 -35.91 -20.96 -10.46
CA ARG A 731 -35.79 -22.32 -11.03
C ARG A 731 -34.49 -23.01 -10.68
N ASN A 732 -33.59 -22.34 -9.97
CA ASN A 732 -32.24 -22.81 -9.72
C ASN A 732 -32.19 -23.72 -8.49
N ALA A 733 -32.12 -25.03 -8.72
CA ALA A 733 -32.08 -26.04 -7.65
C ALA A 733 -30.90 -25.87 -6.68
N PHE A 734 -29.76 -25.32 -7.15
CA PHE A 734 -28.66 -24.96 -6.25
C PHE A 734 -29.07 -23.82 -5.32
N LEU A 735 -29.68 -22.76 -5.85
CA LEU A 735 -30.09 -21.60 -5.03
C LEU A 735 -31.17 -21.96 -4.01
N HIS A 736 -32.09 -22.87 -4.33
CA HIS A 736 -33.07 -23.38 -3.35
C HIS A 736 -32.40 -24.13 -2.19
N ASP A 737 -31.49 -25.08 -2.47
CA ASP A 737 -30.76 -25.81 -1.43
C ASP A 737 -29.76 -24.90 -0.67
N PHE A 738 -29.13 -23.95 -1.37
CA PHE A 738 -28.22 -22.96 -0.79
C PHE A 738 -28.97 -21.99 0.14
N ALA A 739 -30.12 -21.45 -0.27
CA ALA A 739 -30.92 -20.54 0.55
C ALA A 739 -31.39 -21.20 1.86
N SER A 740 -31.82 -22.46 1.82
CA SER A 740 -32.19 -23.21 3.03
C SER A 740 -31.01 -23.43 3.99
N PHE A 741 -29.82 -23.74 3.46
CA PHE A 741 -28.60 -23.78 4.27
C PHE A 741 -28.29 -22.40 4.87
N GLU A 742 -28.37 -21.36 4.06
CA GLU A 742 -28.02 -20.00 4.44
C GLU A 742 -28.99 -19.38 5.45
N GLU A 743 -30.27 -19.78 5.49
CA GLU A 743 -31.20 -19.36 6.55
C GLU A 743 -30.65 -19.70 7.96
N THR A 744 -30.07 -20.88 8.10
CA THR A 744 -29.45 -21.31 9.36
C THR A 744 -28.17 -20.52 9.65
N ILE A 745 -27.29 -20.39 8.64
CA ILE A 745 -26.01 -19.69 8.79
C ILE A 745 -26.21 -18.20 9.08
N ALA A 746 -27.11 -17.54 8.37
CA ALA A 746 -27.40 -16.12 8.53
C ALA A 746 -27.99 -15.81 9.91
N PHE A 747 -28.85 -16.69 10.46
CA PHE A 747 -29.40 -16.53 11.80
C PHE A 747 -28.30 -16.54 12.88
N PHE A 748 -27.47 -17.59 12.91
CA PHE A 748 -26.38 -17.69 13.89
C PHE A 748 -25.26 -16.67 13.62
N GLY A 749 -25.02 -16.34 12.36
CA GLY A 749 -24.09 -15.27 11.96
C GLY A 749 -24.54 -13.89 12.46
N GLY A 750 -25.85 -13.63 12.46
CA GLY A 750 -26.42 -12.42 13.06
C GLY A 750 -26.17 -12.35 14.58
N ILE A 751 -26.32 -13.47 15.29
CA ILE A 751 -25.98 -13.56 16.72
C ILE A 751 -24.49 -13.29 16.92
N ASN A 752 -23.61 -13.93 16.15
CA ASN A 752 -22.17 -13.70 16.21
C ASN A 752 -21.81 -12.23 15.96
N SER A 753 -22.50 -11.56 15.03
CA SER A 753 -22.29 -10.13 14.71
C SER A 753 -22.66 -9.24 15.89
N LEU A 754 -23.78 -9.53 16.57
CA LEU A 754 -24.21 -8.81 17.78
C LEU A 754 -23.25 -9.03 18.95
N VAL A 755 -22.78 -10.26 19.16
CA VAL A 755 -21.81 -10.57 20.22
C VAL A 755 -20.48 -9.86 19.98
N GLN A 756 -19.98 -9.87 18.73
CA GLN A 756 -18.78 -9.13 18.34
C GLN A 756 -18.95 -7.62 18.57
N THR A 757 -20.13 -7.07 18.22
CA THR A 757 -20.44 -5.66 18.45
C THR A 757 -20.44 -5.33 19.95
N ALA A 758 -21.07 -6.17 20.78
CA ALA A 758 -21.07 -6.00 22.22
C ALA A 758 -19.65 -6.04 22.79
N LEU A 759 -18.81 -6.99 22.36
CA LEU A 759 -17.41 -7.05 22.76
C LEU A 759 -16.66 -5.77 22.35
N LYS A 760 -16.74 -5.38 21.08
CA LYS A 760 -16.10 -4.16 20.55
C LYS A 760 -16.41 -2.92 21.38
N LEU A 761 -17.66 -2.77 21.83
CA LEU A 761 -18.12 -1.59 22.57
C LEU A 761 -17.88 -1.65 24.09
N THR A 762 -17.52 -2.80 24.66
CA THR A 762 -17.47 -2.99 26.13
C THR A 762 -16.12 -3.44 26.68
N VAL A 763 -15.23 -3.98 25.85
CA VAL A 763 -13.88 -4.36 26.28
C VAL A 763 -12.94 -3.14 26.31
N PRO A 764 -11.80 -3.22 27.02
CA PRO A 764 -10.81 -2.13 27.05
C PRO A 764 -10.29 -1.79 25.66
N GLY A 765 -10.21 -0.50 25.34
CA GLY A 765 -9.80 0.04 24.04
C GLY A 765 -10.79 1.07 23.50
N VAL A 766 -10.51 1.60 22.32
CA VAL A 766 -11.36 2.57 21.61
C VAL A 766 -12.09 1.83 20.48
N PRO A 767 -13.42 1.61 20.55
CA PRO A 767 -14.17 1.03 19.44
C PRO A 767 -14.02 1.85 18.17
N ASP A 768 -13.61 1.19 17.08
CA ASP A 768 -13.54 1.75 15.74
C ASP A 768 -14.66 1.18 14.86
N ILE A 769 -15.42 2.07 14.24
CA ILE A 769 -16.59 1.74 13.42
C ILE A 769 -16.27 2.17 11.98
N TYR A 770 -16.20 1.20 11.08
CA TYR A 770 -16.03 1.50 9.67
C TYR A 770 -17.35 1.98 9.06
N GLN A 771 -17.30 2.91 8.12
CA GLN A 771 -18.49 3.52 7.55
C GLN A 771 -19.55 2.48 7.12
N GLY A 772 -20.76 2.64 7.66
CA GLY A 772 -21.92 1.79 7.40
C GLY A 772 -22.00 0.50 8.22
N THR A 773 -20.98 0.15 9.02
CA THR A 773 -20.99 -1.09 9.84
C THR A 773 -21.68 -0.94 11.19
N GLU A 774 -22.28 0.21 11.49
CA GLU A 774 -23.30 0.33 12.53
C GLU A 774 -24.61 -0.40 12.16
N ARG A 775 -24.76 -0.78 10.88
CA ARG A 775 -25.77 -1.70 10.36
C ARG A 775 -25.08 -2.98 9.88
N SER A 776 -25.90 -3.98 9.51
CA SER A 776 -25.30 -5.18 8.93
C SER A 776 -24.58 -4.87 7.62
N ALA A 777 -23.29 -5.19 7.57
CA ALA A 777 -22.41 -4.95 6.46
C ALA A 777 -21.87 -6.28 5.93
N LEU A 778 -22.24 -6.63 4.70
CA LEU A 778 -21.87 -7.88 4.03
C LEU A 778 -21.03 -7.58 2.79
N THR A 779 -19.77 -7.22 3.00
CA THR A 779 -18.84 -6.82 1.94
C THR A 779 -17.68 -7.79 1.81
N LEU A 780 -17.14 -7.88 0.60
CA LEU A 780 -15.89 -8.57 0.30
C LEU A 780 -14.73 -7.56 0.31
N VAL A 781 -13.54 -8.04 -0.09
CA VAL A 781 -12.32 -7.23 -0.19
C VAL A 781 -12.51 -6.04 -1.14
N ASP A 782 -11.73 -4.98 -0.91
CA ASP A 782 -11.56 -3.83 -1.82
C ASP A 782 -11.60 -4.24 -3.31
N PRO A 783 -12.39 -3.58 -4.17
CA PRO A 783 -13.18 -2.36 -3.90
C PRO A 783 -14.59 -2.59 -3.33
N ASP A 784 -15.03 -3.83 -3.03
CA ASP A 784 -16.41 -4.07 -2.56
C ASP A 784 -16.71 -3.44 -1.19
N ASN A 785 -15.70 -3.32 -0.32
CA ASN A 785 -15.79 -2.63 0.99
C ASN A 785 -15.64 -1.09 0.89
N ARG A 786 -15.47 -0.53 -0.31
CA ARG A 786 -15.36 0.92 -0.56
C ARG A 786 -16.62 1.52 -1.19
N ARG A 787 -17.71 0.74 -1.27
CA ARG A 787 -18.98 1.20 -1.82
C ARG A 787 -19.56 2.37 -1.00
N PRO A 788 -20.33 3.28 -1.63
CA PRO A 788 -21.00 4.36 -0.93
C PRO A 788 -21.94 3.87 0.19
N VAL A 789 -22.04 4.66 1.25
CA VAL A 789 -22.90 4.39 2.40
C VAL A 789 -24.14 5.28 2.32
N ASP A 790 -25.31 4.66 2.47
CA ASP A 790 -26.58 5.38 2.61
C ASP A 790 -26.77 5.81 4.07
N TYR A 791 -26.31 7.02 4.38
CA TYR A 791 -26.42 7.64 5.71
C TYR A 791 -27.83 8.14 6.02
N GLU A 792 -28.65 8.43 5.01
CA GLU A 792 -30.04 8.84 5.25
C GLU A 792 -30.83 7.65 5.79
N ALA A 793 -30.72 6.48 5.15
CA ALA A 793 -31.32 5.25 5.66
C ALA A 793 -30.79 4.87 7.04
N ALA A 794 -29.49 5.10 7.31
CA ALA A 794 -28.90 4.83 8.63
C ALA A 794 -29.47 5.76 9.72
N ALA A 795 -29.61 7.06 9.43
CA ALA A 795 -30.21 8.03 10.34
C ALA A 795 -31.70 7.77 10.59
N GLN A 796 -32.45 7.32 9.58
CA GLN A 796 -33.84 6.90 9.72
C GLN A 796 -33.96 5.68 10.64
N LEU A 797 -33.08 4.68 10.46
CA LEU A 797 -33.06 3.49 11.33
C LEU A 797 -32.75 3.87 12.78
N LEU A 798 -31.74 4.70 13.02
CA LEU A 798 -31.41 5.19 14.36
C LEU A 798 -32.60 5.92 15.00
N SER A 799 -33.31 6.75 14.22
CA SER A 799 -34.50 7.45 14.69
C SER A 799 -35.64 6.50 15.06
N ALA A 800 -35.80 5.38 14.34
CA ALA A 800 -36.76 4.35 14.68
C ALA A 800 -36.38 3.63 15.99
N VAL A 801 -35.09 3.30 16.18
CA VAL A 801 -34.57 2.68 17.40
C VAL A 801 -34.79 3.60 18.62
N GLU A 802 -34.45 4.88 18.51
CA GLU A 802 -34.66 5.87 19.57
C GLU A 802 -36.15 6.07 19.91
N GLN A 803 -37.06 5.87 18.96
CA GLN A 803 -38.51 5.93 19.21
C GLN A 803 -39.03 4.68 19.91
N THR A 804 -38.46 3.51 19.64
CA THR A 804 -38.80 2.25 20.33
C THR A 804 -38.19 2.15 21.73
N ASP A 805 -37.02 2.73 21.96
CA ASP A 805 -36.30 2.72 23.25
C ASP A 805 -36.71 3.85 24.21
N ARG A 806 -37.58 4.78 23.78
CA ARG A 806 -38.24 5.66 24.74
C ARG A 806 -39.11 4.77 25.64
N PRO A 807 -38.87 4.72 26.96
CA PRO A 807 -39.85 4.09 27.85
C PRO A 807 -41.19 4.77 27.55
N LYS A 808 -42.24 3.98 27.34
CA LYS A 808 -43.59 4.48 27.59
C LYS A 808 -43.53 4.95 29.03
N VAL A 809 -43.46 6.26 29.22
CA VAL A 809 -43.71 6.87 30.52
C VAL A 809 -45.19 6.61 30.76
N ASP A 810 -45.51 5.45 31.35
CA ASP A 810 -46.70 5.34 32.15
C ASP A 810 -46.36 6.13 33.43
N ASP A 811 -47.03 7.27 33.59
CA ASP A 811 -47.03 8.13 34.77
C ASP A 811 -47.65 7.38 35.98
N ASP A 812 -47.06 6.27 36.41
CA ASP A 812 -47.49 5.53 37.60
C ASP A 812 -46.31 4.81 38.27
N ILE A 813 -45.23 5.56 38.56
CA ILE A 813 -44.27 5.17 39.58
C ILE A 813 -44.80 5.67 40.93
N ASP A 814 -45.87 5.05 41.40
CA ASP A 814 -46.33 5.11 42.80
C ASP A 814 -46.99 3.79 43.27
N ALA A 815 -46.77 2.69 42.55
CA ALA A 815 -47.24 1.36 42.97
C ALA A 815 -46.29 0.22 42.56
N LEU A 816 -45.21 0.05 43.33
CA LEU A 816 -44.51 -1.21 43.68
C LEU A 816 -43.40 -0.89 44.68
#